data_AF-A0A1Y2ANN7-F1
#
_entry.id   AF-A0A1Y2ANN7-F1
#
_cell.length_a   1.000
_cell.length_b   1.000
_cell.length_c   1.000
_cell.angle_alpha   90.00
_cell.angle_beta   90.00
_cell.angle_gamma   90.00
#
_symmetry.space_group_name_H-M   'P 1'
#
loop_
_entity.id
_entity.type
_entity.pdbx_description
1 polymer ?
#
loop_
_entity_poly.entity_id
_entity_poly.type
_entity_poly.pdbx_seq_one_letter_code
_entity_poly.pdbx_strand_id
1 'polypeptide(L)'
;MNTNTLWRCNNHFSGEHDVFISYRVSSEAQVAKWLASLIERVGRRRCNKDIRVFLDSNCLNKGEDWEQGFLNGLRNSKLIIYLISAASLETLIEKTNANKVDNVLLEIETGLKMKAADQARLLPIFVGSIMADGSYSPFDTSYFSGSKYPDTIHAGSKNNVRDSMAHLFKIQGDFIKHPPSNKNALYLAADSILKLVAPHQITQANDQQLPPIAKSFMSHKTEIESIYQSLFIDGVSLVTGFPGMGKSSVAAKVAHDSLKLYQHVFWISLESIPTAYVGFERIAKSLNLSVSEPTSAAYRKVVSYWLECNHGYLLVIDNADSPKNVEECFQEVSKFLGDVLITSRHNNILQFFQHLNCHQIIQLESWSDVIACQYLEERTGIPTNISDSNVKSILHMLNGHALSVAQAGSFIKNKRLSYANFLKKMHNLVLDTSSFPEIGKRGSIAKIYQLFKDDIELSGITDPLRLLEAVSYLSPVSIPIELLEAFQEKLHLTTDAVENINILVDNGWLSTNADFTIFSTHSIIQELSRPQEQSASSVHCYITAFISLYLGNYTQMDSRGGEFYIELSKQTQSILTFMLQLNDHHQENWSLIKSLVNGWFAYLQHFGQQINSIEILYKCIQIEYQLYPHSNVLASSNFKLGEIKFEQGDYVEAKKLYEECLQIEEKVYGTRQHPSVASTIYALGQIAANQGDYAETKKLYEECLQIQVKVYGTRQHPSVASAIYALGQIASNQGDYAEAKKLYEECLQIHVKVYGTRQHLSVASTIHEIGIALSLQGHYAEAKKLYEECLQIQVKVYGTRQHPSVASAIYALGQIAANQGDYAEAKKLYEECLQIHVKVYGTRQHPSVSSTIRALGQIAANQGDYAEAKKLYEECLQIEEKVYGTRQHPSVASTIHEIGMALSLQGNYEEAKKLYEECLQIRVKVCGTRQHPSVSSTIRALGLMASKQGDYAEAKKLYEECLQIEEKVYGTRQHPSVAATIYALGKTASDKGDYAEAKKLYKECLKIQVNVYGTRQHPSVASAIYALGQIAANQGDYAEAKKLYAECLQIRVKVYGTRQHPTVASTIYAYDALNIEIKQNFFNGKASTKETKSCNIM
;
A
#
# COMPACT_ATOMS: atom_id res chain seq x y z
N MET A 1 -33.23 -22.07 -8.00
CA MET A 1 -34.29 -22.37 -7.02
C MET A 1 -35.49 -21.48 -7.32
N ASN A 2 -36.66 -22.09 -7.56
CA ASN A 2 -38.03 -21.57 -7.73
C ASN A 2 -38.32 -20.28 -8.55
N THR A 3 -38.91 -20.51 -9.73
CA THR A 3 -39.43 -19.56 -10.73
C THR A 3 -40.90 -19.14 -10.50
N ASN A 4 -41.31 -18.82 -9.27
CA ASN A 4 -42.71 -18.43 -9.01
C ASN A 4 -42.95 -17.55 -7.77
N THR A 5 -42.13 -16.50 -7.58
CA THR A 5 -42.54 -15.38 -6.73
C THR A 5 -43.21 -14.31 -7.61
N LEU A 6 -44.55 -14.31 -7.58
CA LEU A 6 -45.32 -13.08 -7.84
C LEU A 6 -44.71 -11.99 -6.95
N TRP A 7 -44.06 -10.99 -7.55
CA TRP A 7 -43.64 -9.77 -6.87
C TRP A 7 -44.88 -8.95 -6.49
N ARG A 8 -45.66 -9.45 -5.52
CA ARG A 8 -46.47 -8.60 -4.66
C ARG A 8 -45.53 -8.12 -3.57
N CYS A 9 -45.18 -6.83 -3.61
CA CYS A 9 -44.53 -6.20 -2.48
C CYS A 9 -45.57 -6.18 -1.34
N ASN A 10 -45.46 -7.13 -0.40
CA ASN A 10 -46.34 -7.23 0.76
C ASN A 10 -46.09 -6.15 1.83
N ASN A 11 -45.31 -5.11 1.54
CA ASN A 11 -45.05 -4.03 2.49
C ASN A 11 -45.64 -2.71 1.97
N HIS A 12 -46.88 -2.51 2.37
CA HIS A 12 -47.58 -1.24 2.33
C HIS A 12 -46.94 -0.24 3.33
N PHE A 13 -46.71 1.01 2.86
CA PHE A 13 -46.49 2.29 3.57
C PHE A 13 -45.15 2.58 4.28
N SER A 14 -44.35 3.51 3.71
CA SER A 14 -43.71 4.69 4.35
C SER A 14 -42.35 5.17 3.79
N GLY A 15 -41.77 4.54 2.75
CA GLY A 15 -40.46 4.94 2.20
C GLY A 15 -40.54 5.92 1.01
N GLU A 16 -39.61 6.88 0.94
CA GLU A 16 -39.33 7.62 -0.32
C GLU A 16 -38.80 6.67 -1.41
N HIS A 17 -39.16 6.87 -2.67
CA HIS A 17 -38.66 6.14 -3.84
C HIS A 17 -37.93 7.10 -4.78
N ASP A 18 -36.97 6.63 -5.58
CA ASP A 18 -36.25 7.50 -6.53
C ASP A 18 -36.94 7.47 -7.91
N VAL A 19 -37.38 6.29 -8.36
CA VAL A 19 -38.03 6.09 -9.67
C VAL A 19 -39.30 5.25 -9.50
N PHE A 20 -40.40 5.66 -10.14
CA PHE A 20 -41.65 4.91 -10.26
C PHE A 20 -41.84 4.49 -11.71
N ILE A 21 -42.01 3.20 -12.01
CA ILE A 21 -42.28 2.69 -13.36
C ILE A 21 -43.66 2.03 -13.39
N SER A 22 -44.55 2.57 -14.21
CA SER A 22 -45.90 2.05 -14.47
C SER A 22 -45.95 1.30 -15.80
N TYR A 23 -46.58 0.12 -15.81
CA TYR A 23 -46.79 -0.71 -17.00
C TYR A 23 -48.12 -1.48 -16.95
N ARG A 24 -48.65 -1.89 -18.11
CA ARG A 24 -50.00 -2.43 -18.29
C ARG A 24 -50.05 -3.85 -18.86
N VAL A 25 -49.26 -4.14 -19.89
CA VAL A 25 -49.33 -5.43 -20.60
C VAL A 25 -48.13 -6.32 -20.29
N SER A 26 -48.26 -7.63 -20.54
CA SER A 26 -47.20 -8.62 -20.28
C SER A 26 -45.90 -8.32 -21.03
N SER A 27 -45.97 -7.75 -22.23
CA SER A 27 -44.80 -7.30 -23.00
C SER A 27 -44.06 -6.15 -22.31
N GLU A 28 -44.77 -5.21 -21.70
CA GLU A 28 -44.18 -4.10 -20.94
C GLU A 28 -43.64 -4.56 -19.59
N ALA A 29 -44.28 -5.52 -18.94
CA ALA A 29 -43.84 -6.06 -17.66
C ALA A 29 -42.40 -6.62 -17.73
N GLN A 30 -42.04 -7.24 -18.86
CA GLN A 30 -40.68 -7.73 -19.08
C GLN A 30 -39.68 -6.57 -19.22
N VAL A 31 -40.04 -5.52 -19.99
CA VAL A 31 -39.20 -4.33 -20.17
C VAL A 31 -39.07 -3.54 -18.87
N ALA A 32 -40.15 -3.39 -18.09
CA ALA A 32 -40.16 -2.71 -16.79
C ALA A 32 -39.23 -3.41 -15.78
N LYS A 33 -39.32 -4.74 -15.68
CA LYS A 33 -38.45 -5.54 -14.82
C LYS A 33 -36.99 -5.44 -15.24
N TRP A 34 -36.73 -5.51 -16.55
CA TRP A 34 -35.39 -5.34 -17.08
C TRP A 34 -34.82 -3.95 -16.79
N LEU A 35 -35.61 -2.90 -17.04
CA LEU A 35 -35.21 -1.51 -16.84
C LEU A 35 -34.97 -1.19 -15.36
N ALA A 36 -35.86 -1.66 -14.47
CA ALA A 36 -35.68 -1.51 -13.03
C ALA A 36 -34.40 -2.20 -12.55
N SER A 37 -34.22 -3.48 -12.89
CA SER A 37 -33.03 -4.25 -12.53
C SER A 37 -31.73 -3.57 -13.03
N LEU A 38 -31.77 -3.02 -14.24
CA LEU A 38 -30.64 -2.32 -14.83
C LEU A 38 -30.34 -0.99 -14.13
N ILE A 39 -31.35 -0.16 -13.85
CA ILE A 39 -31.20 1.13 -13.17
C ILE A 39 -30.69 0.93 -11.74
N GLU A 40 -31.23 -0.04 -11.00
CA GLU A 40 -30.79 -0.34 -9.63
C GLU A 40 -29.32 -0.81 -9.63
N ARG A 41 -28.99 -1.76 -10.52
CA ARG A 41 -27.64 -2.32 -10.63
C ARG A 41 -26.61 -1.27 -11.07
N VAL A 42 -26.91 -0.52 -12.13
CA VAL A 42 -25.99 0.49 -12.68
C VAL A 42 -25.94 1.73 -11.79
N GLY A 43 -27.05 2.14 -11.19
CA GLY A 43 -27.11 3.26 -10.25
C GLY A 43 -26.21 3.03 -9.04
N ARG A 44 -26.27 1.82 -8.46
CA ARG A 44 -25.36 1.44 -7.38
C ARG A 44 -23.90 1.47 -7.85
N ARG A 45 -23.59 0.81 -8.98
CA ARG A 45 -22.22 0.66 -9.53
C ARG A 45 -21.58 1.98 -9.96
N ARG A 46 -22.31 2.84 -10.67
CA ARG A 46 -21.82 4.06 -11.34
C ARG A 46 -22.04 5.33 -10.53
N CYS A 47 -23.13 5.41 -9.75
CA CYS A 47 -23.50 6.62 -9.02
C CYS A 47 -23.31 6.50 -7.49
N ASN A 48 -22.82 5.35 -7.00
CA ASN A 48 -22.69 5.07 -5.56
C ASN A 48 -23.97 5.34 -4.76
N LYS A 49 -25.13 5.07 -5.39
CA LYS A 49 -26.45 5.33 -4.82
C LYS A 49 -27.35 4.12 -5.03
N ASP A 50 -27.94 3.62 -3.95
CA ASP A 50 -29.01 2.62 -4.03
C ASP A 50 -30.30 3.30 -4.53
N ILE A 51 -30.51 3.26 -5.84
CA ILE A 51 -31.70 3.82 -6.47
C ILE A 51 -32.86 2.86 -6.21
N ARG A 52 -33.93 3.35 -5.59
CA ARG A 52 -35.12 2.53 -5.30
C ARG A 52 -36.12 2.68 -6.43
N VAL A 53 -36.38 1.59 -7.16
CA VAL A 53 -37.37 1.56 -8.25
C VAL A 53 -38.67 0.90 -7.77
N PHE A 54 -39.79 1.62 -7.87
CA PHE A 54 -41.11 1.10 -7.61
C PHE A 54 -41.76 0.64 -8.92
N LEU A 55 -42.21 -0.61 -8.98
CA LEU A 55 -42.93 -1.18 -10.12
C LEU A 55 -44.41 -1.32 -9.79
N ASP A 56 -45.29 -0.76 -10.62
CA ASP A 56 -46.74 -0.99 -10.52
C ASP A 56 -47.27 -1.67 -11.78
N SER A 57 -47.92 -2.81 -11.59
CA SER A 57 -48.52 -3.61 -12.67
C SER A 57 -50.02 -3.35 -12.86
N ASN A 58 -50.66 -2.55 -12.00
CA ASN A 58 -52.11 -2.61 -11.80
C ASN A 58 -52.81 -1.27 -11.53
N CYS A 59 -52.39 -0.16 -12.12
CA CYS A 59 -53.11 1.11 -11.95
C CYS A 59 -54.59 1.07 -12.48
N LEU A 60 -55.03 0.03 -13.19
CA LEU A 60 -56.28 0.08 -13.98
C LEU A 60 -57.28 -1.07 -13.77
N ASN A 61 -57.10 -1.94 -12.77
CA ASN A 61 -58.11 -2.95 -12.43
C ASN A 61 -59.03 -2.42 -11.32
N LYS A 62 -60.34 -2.33 -11.59
CA LYS A 62 -61.35 -1.86 -10.61
C LYS A 62 -61.28 -2.68 -9.32
N GLY A 63 -60.98 -2.00 -8.21
CA GLY A 63 -61.02 -2.47 -6.83
C GLY A 63 -60.81 -1.29 -5.87
N GLU A 64 -61.15 -1.39 -4.59
CA GLU A 64 -61.19 -0.22 -3.68
C GLU A 64 -59.81 0.32 -3.25
N ASP A 65 -58.68 -0.32 -3.61
CA ASP A 65 -57.34 0.01 -3.11
C ASP A 65 -56.30 0.52 -4.15
N TRP A 66 -56.62 0.63 -5.45
CA TRP A 66 -55.61 1.01 -6.46
C TRP A 66 -55.21 2.50 -6.42
N GLU A 67 -56.14 3.40 -6.06
CA GLU A 67 -55.87 4.84 -6.01
C GLU A 67 -54.80 5.19 -4.97
N GLN A 68 -54.79 4.51 -3.81
CA GLN A 68 -53.82 4.81 -2.76
C GLN A 68 -52.39 4.39 -3.17
N GLY A 69 -52.21 3.24 -3.82
CA GLY A 69 -50.89 2.78 -4.28
C GLY A 69 -50.28 3.69 -5.33
N PHE A 70 -51.07 4.06 -6.34
CA PHE A 70 -50.66 4.95 -7.42
C PHE A 70 -50.38 6.39 -6.92
N LEU A 71 -51.27 6.97 -6.11
CA LEU A 71 -51.08 8.32 -5.56
C LEU A 71 -49.90 8.39 -4.58
N ASN A 72 -49.63 7.34 -3.82
CA ASN A 72 -48.43 7.27 -2.97
C ASN A 72 -47.15 7.15 -3.80
N GLY A 73 -47.15 6.31 -4.85
CA GLY A 73 -46.02 6.21 -5.78
C GLY A 73 -45.71 7.54 -6.45
N LEU A 74 -46.75 8.28 -6.87
CA LEU A 74 -46.62 9.63 -7.43
C LEU A 74 -46.08 10.66 -6.43
N ARG A 75 -46.54 10.65 -5.18
CA ARG A 75 -46.10 11.61 -4.16
C ARG A 75 -44.69 11.38 -3.66
N ASN A 76 -44.27 10.12 -3.57
CA ASN A 76 -43.02 9.75 -2.91
C ASN A 76 -41.86 9.48 -3.89
N SER A 77 -42.02 9.75 -5.19
CA SER A 77 -41.00 9.50 -6.22
C SER A 77 -40.48 10.77 -6.89
N LYS A 78 -39.16 10.83 -7.16
CA LYS A 78 -38.52 11.95 -7.85
C LYS A 78 -38.73 11.92 -9.36
N LEU A 79 -38.79 10.72 -9.95
CA LEU A 79 -39.03 10.48 -11.36
C LEU A 79 -40.13 9.44 -11.58
N ILE A 80 -41.06 9.73 -12.48
CA ILE A 80 -42.20 8.89 -12.85
C ILE A 80 -42.04 8.48 -14.31
N ILE A 81 -42.07 7.18 -14.59
CA ILE A 81 -41.88 6.58 -15.90
C ILE A 81 -43.14 5.81 -16.30
N TYR A 82 -43.66 6.10 -17.48
CA TYR A 82 -44.76 5.34 -18.09
C TYR A 82 -44.27 4.56 -19.29
N LEU A 83 -44.38 3.23 -19.24
CA LEU A 83 -44.10 2.39 -20.40
C LEU A 83 -45.34 2.30 -21.29
N ILE A 84 -45.18 2.63 -22.58
CA ILE A 84 -46.29 2.64 -23.55
C ILE A 84 -45.92 1.78 -24.76
N SER A 85 -46.53 0.61 -24.86
CA SER A 85 -46.43 -0.29 -26.03
C SER A 85 -47.60 -0.14 -27.00
N ALA A 86 -47.46 -0.68 -28.21
CA ALA A 86 -48.53 -0.73 -29.21
C ALA A 86 -49.80 -1.45 -28.68
N ALA A 87 -49.63 -2.53 -27.93
CA ALA A 87 -50.75 -3.27 -27.32
C ALA A 87 -51.50 -2.43 -26.26
N SER A 88 -50.77 -1.64 -25.47
CA SER A 88 -51.39 -0.71 -24.50
C SER A 88 -52.19 0.39 -25.18
N LEU A 89 -51.73 0.85 -26.35
CA LEU A 89 -52.45 1.83 -27.16
C LEU A 89 -53.72 1.25 -27.78
N GLU A 90 -53.65 0.03 -28.33
CA GLU A 90 -54.84 -0.65 -28.86
C GLU A 90 -55.91 -0.85 -27.77
N THR A 91 -55.49 -1.28 -26.58
CA THR A 91 -56.41 -1.46 -25.45
C THR A 91 -56.98 -0.12 -24.93
N LEU A 92 -56.29 1.01 -25.16
CA LEU A 92 -56.79 2.35 -24.84
C LEU A 92 -57.86 2.80 -25.86
N ILE A 93 -57.63 2.51 -27.15
CA ILE A 93 -58.55 2.81 -28.25
C ILE A 93 -59.85 1.99 -28.11
N GLU A 94 -59.75 0.70 -27.78
CA GLU A 94 -60.94 -0.16 -27.58
C GLU A 94 -61.84 0.33 -26.43
N LYS A 95 -61.25 0.78 -25.32
CA LYS A 95 -62.00 1.25 -24.14
C LYS A 95 -62.62 2.63 -24.35
N THR A 96 -61.93 3.53 -25.03
CA THR A 96 -62.45 4.87 -25.39
C THR A 96 -63.59 4.77 -26.39
N ASN A 97 -63.53 3.86 -27.37
CA ASN A 97 -64.64 3.56 -28.27
C ASN A 97 -65.88 2.98 -27.56
N ALA A 98 -65.71 2.42 -26.35
CA ALA A 98 -66.79 1.85 -25.54
C ALA A 98 -67.43 2.85 -24.55
N ASN A 99 -67.16 4.17 -24.65
CA ASN A 99 -67.65 5.21 -23.73
C ASN A 99 -67.33 4.97 -22.24
N LYS A 100 -66.30 4.18 -21.94
CA LYS A 100 -65.79 4.04 -20.57
C LYS A 100 -64.69 5.07 -20.36
N VAL A 101 -64.77 5.86 -19.28
CA VAL A 101 -63.67 6.75 -18.86
C VAL A 101 -62.43 5.88 -18.70
N ASP A 102 -61.41 6.12 -19.53
CA ASP A 102 -60.16 5.38 -19.44
C ASP A 102 -59.27 6.08 -18.41
N ASN A 103 -59.07 5.39 -17.28
CA ASN A 103 -58.28 5.87 -16.15
C ASN A 103 -56.85 6.29 -16.56
N VAL A 104 -56.31 5.81 -17.70
CA VAL A 104 -54.97 6.17 -18.20
C VAL A 104 -54.84 7.65 -18.55
N LEU A 105 -55.81 8.23 -19.28
CA LEU A 105 -55.77 9.65 -19.61
C LEU A 105 -55.96 10.49 -18.36
N LEU A 106 -56.80 10.03 -17.42
CA LEU A 106 -57.00 10.67 -16.14
C LEU A 106 -55.75 10.61 -15.25
N GLU A 107 -55.00 9.53 -15.25
CA GLU A 107 -53.74 9.34 -14.52
C GLU A 107 -52.61 10.19 -15.09
N ILE A 108 -52.45 10.20 -16.42
CA ILE A 108 -51.48 11.05 -17.11
C ILE A 108 -51.84 12.52 -16.88
N GLU A 109 -53.12 12.89 -16.99
CA GLU A 109 -53.60 14.24 -16.72
C GLU A 109 -53.48 14.62 -15.24
N THR A 110 -53.69 13.68 -14.30
CA THR A 110 -53.51 13.89 -12.85
C THR A 110 -52.03 14.05 -12.49
N GLY A 111 -51.15 13.21 -13.04
CA GLY A 111 -49.70 13.35 -12.90
C GLY A 111 -49.17 14.66 -13.52
N LEU A 112 -49.69 15.05 -14.69
CA LEU A 112 -49.40 16.34 -15.32
C LEU A 112 -49.95 17.52 -14.51
N LYS A 113 -51.10 17.39 -13.83
CA LYS A 113 -51.67 18.41 -12.94
C LYS A 113 -50.90 18.53 -11.61
N MET A 114 -50.43 17.43 -11.03
CA MET A 114 -49.59 17.43 -9.82
C MET A 114 -48.21 18.05 -10.05
N LYS A 115 -47.73 18.09 -11.31
CA LYS A 115 -46.53 18.83 -11.75
C LYS A 115 -46.56 20.33 -11.41
N ALA A 116 -47.74 20.89 -11.12
CA ALA A 116 -47.91 22.29 -10.74
C ALA A 116 -47.68 22.58 -9.24
N ALA A 117 -47.52 21.54 -8.40
CA ALA A 117 -47.46 21.71 -6.94
C ALA A 117 -46.18 21.18 -6.27
N ASP A 118 -45.46 20.18 -6.79
CA ASP A 118 -44.23 19.65 -6.17
C ASP A 118 -43.24 18.94 -7.15
N GLN A 119 -41.98 18.80 -6.72
CA GLN A 119 -40.70 18.56 -7.44
C GLN A 119 -40.55 17.28 -8.33
N ALA A 120 -41.59 16.54 -8.69
CA ALA A 120 -41.48 15.27 -9.46
C ALA A 120 -41.44 15.46 -11.00
N ARG A 121 -40.56 14.71 -11.70
CA ARG A 121 -40.45 14.73 -13.18
C ARG A 121 -41.20 13.54 -13.81
N LEU A 122 -41.94 13.76 -14.90
CA LEU A 122 -42.70 12.72 -15.62
C LEU A 122 -42.08 12.43 -16.99
N LEU A 123 -41.84 11.14 -17.29
CA LEU A 123 -41.15 10.65 -18.48
C LEU A 123 -41.94 9.50 -19.16
N PRO A 124 -42.62 9.74 -20.30
CA PRO A 124 -43.15 8.66 -21.11
C PRO A 124 -42.03 7.97 -21.88
N ILE A 125 -42.02 6.62 -21.89
CA ILE A 125 -41.10 5.80 -22.67
C ILE A 125 -41.93 4.86 -23.54
N PHE A 126 -42.00 5.14 -24.84
CA PHE A 126 -42.55 4.19 -25.80
C PHE A 126 -41.66 2.94 -25.86
N VAL A 127 -42.24 1.75 -25.75
CA VAL A 127 -41.49 0.49 -25.74
C VAL A 127 -42.07 -0.49 -26.74
N GLY A 128 -41.15 -1.20 -27.39
CA GLY A 128 -41.46 -2.29 -28.30
C GLY A 128 -41.87 -3.58 -27.58
N SER A 129 -42.22 -4.61 -28.35
CA SER A 129 -42.62 -5.92 -27.81
C SER A 129 -41.43 -6.88 -27.78
N ILE A 130 -41.21 -7.56 -26.66
CA ILE A 130 -40.31 -8.72 -26.60
C ILE A 130 -41.07 -9.93 -27.13
N MET A 131 -40.55 -10.53 -28.20
CA MET A 131 -41.11 -11.71 -28.86
C MET A 131 -40.79 -12.98 -28.08
N ALA A 132 -41.50 -14.07 -28.34
CA ALA A 132 -41.34 -15.34 -27.61
C ALA A 132 -39.93 -15.95 -27.71
N ASP A 133 -39.15 -15.57 -28.73
CA ASP A 133 -37.75 -15.96 -28.94
C ASP A 133 -36.74 -15.04 -28.24
N GLY A 134 -37.20 -14.05 -27.46
CA GLY A 134 -36.37 -13.06 -26.77
C GLY A 134 -35.85 -11.93 -27.65
N SER A 135 -36.26 -11.86 -28.92
CA SER A 135 -35.96 -10.73 -29.79
C SER A 135 -36.82 -9.51 -29.41
N TYR A 136 -36.24 -8.31 -29.54
CA TYR A 136 -36.95 -7.06 -29.27
C TYR A 136 -37.46 -6.49 -30.60
N SER A 137 -38.78 -6.38 -30.73
CA SER A 137 -39.41 -5.68 -31.85
C SER A 137 -39.52 -4.19 -31.53
N PRO A 138 -38.97 -3.28 -32.36
CA PRO A 138 -39.06 -1.84 -32.15
C PRO A 138 -40.51 -1.35 -31.99
N PHE A 139 -40.71 -0.25 -31.26
CA PHE A 139 -42.00 0.45 -31.31
C PHE A 139 -42.20 1.07 -32.71
N ASP A 140 -43.25 0.66 -33.40
CA ASP A 140 -43.56 1.16 -34.75
C ASP A 140 -44.23 2.54 -34.68
N THR A 141 -43.52 3.56 -35.16
CA THR A 141 -44.03 4.94 -35.21
C THR A 141 -44.96 5.20 -36.39
N SER A 142 -45.00 4.31 -37.39
CA SER A 142 -45.87 4.42 -38.56
C SER A 142 -47.35 4.20 -38.23
N TYR A 143 -47.64 3.62 -37.07
CA TYR A 143 -48.98 3.51 -36.47
C TYR A 143 -49.72 4.85 -36.37
N PHE A 144 -48.99 5.97 -36.36
CA PHE A 144 -49.54 7.33 -36.24
C PHE A 144 -49.55 8.12 -37.56
N SER A 145 -48.88 7.62 -38.61
CA SER A 145 -48.85 8.26 -39.93
C SER A 145 -49.95 7.78 -40.89
N GLY A 146 -50.76 6.79 -40.48
CA GLY A 146 -51.83 6.20 -41.30
C GLY A 146 -53.24 6.44 -40.77
N SER A 147 -54.23 6.29 -41.65
CA SER A 147 -55.69 6.47 -41.46
C SER A 147 -56.38 5.50 -40.47
N LYS A 148 -55.63 4.93 -39.52
CA LYS A 148 -56.14 3.97 -38.51
C LYS A 148 -56.75 4.64 -37.27
N TYR A 149 -56.57 5.95 -37.08
CA TYR A 149 -57.30 6.74 -36.09
C TYR A 149 -58.49 7.44 -36.76
N PRO A 150 -59.73 7.22 -36.32
CA PRO A 150 -60.85 8.04 -36.78
C PRO A 150 -60.68 9.47 -36.26
N ASP A 151 -60.70 10.46 -37.15
CA ASP A 151 -60.82 11.89 -36.79
C ASP A 151 -62.14 12.19 -36.05
N THR A 152 -63.05 11.21 -35.99
CA THR A 152 -64.38 11.30 -35.39
C THR A 152 -64.46 10.49 -34.10
N ILE A 153 -63.69 10.89 -33.08
CA ILE A 153 -64.09 10.65 -31.68
C ILE A 153 -64.87 11.90 -31.28
N HIS A 154 -66.14 11.73 -30.89
CA HIS A 154 -67.11 12.80 -30.71
C HIS A 154 -66.56 14.03 -29.95
N ALA A 155 -66.78 15.21 -30.53
CA ALA A 155 -66.37 16.54 -30.07
C ALA A 155 -67.04 17.02 -28.76
N GLY A 156 -67.30 16.12 -27.81
CA GLY A 156 -67.96 16.38 -26.54
C GLY A 156 -67.13 16.10 -25.28
N SER A 157 -65.99 15.41 -25.36
CA SER A 157 -65.05 15.26 -24.23
C SER A 157 -63.72 15.92 -24.55
N LYS A 158 -63.32 16.90 -23.73
CA LYS A 158 -61.98 17.50 -23.75
C LYS A 158 -60.91 16.40 -23.70
N ASN A 159 -59.88 16.55 -24.54
CA ASN A 159 -58.66 15.74 -24.69
C ASN A 159 -58.77 14.58 -25.69
N ASN A 160 -58.56 14.90 -26.97
CA ASN A 160 -58.29 13.91 -28.01
C ASN A 160 -57.07 13.07 -27.61
N VAL A 161 -57.21 11.74 -27.66
CA VAL A 161 -56.11 10.77 -27.48
C VAL A 161 -54.91 11.15 -28.36
N ARG A 162 -55.18 11.60 -29.59
CA ARG A 162 -54.17 12.05 -30.55
C ARG A 162 -53.34 13.25 -30.05
N ASP A 163 -53.97 14.24 -29.45
CA ASP A 163 -53.30 15.45 -28.94
C ASP A 163 -52.49 15.14 -27.67
N SER A 164 -53.04 14.32 -26.78
CA SER A 164 -52.34 13.81 -25.59
C SER A 164 -51.11 13.00 -25.98
N MET A 165 -51.22 12.13 -27.00
CA MET A 165 -50.11 11.34 -27.51
C MET A 165 -49.03 12.19 -28.18
N ALA A 166 -49.40 13.18 -28.99
CA ALA A 166 -48.45 14.12 -29.59
C ALA A 166 -47.68 14.91 -28.50
N HIS A 167 -48.36 15.30 -27.43
CA HIS A 167 -47.74 15.94 -26.27
C HIS A 167 -46.77 15.01 -25.53
N LEU A 168 -47.11 13.73 -25.33
CA LEU A 168 -46.21 12.74 -24.71
C LEU A 168 -44.98 12.45 -25.58
N PHE A 169 -45.12 12.38 -26.91
CA PHE A 169 -43.98 12.25 -27.83
C PHE A 169 -43.06 13.47 -27.79
N LYS A 170 -43.62 14.68 -27.70
CA LYS A 170 -42.83 15.89 -27.52
C LYS A 170 -42.01 15.83 -26.23
N ILE A 171 -42.66 15.46 -25.11
CA ILE A 171 -41.97 15.26 -23.83
C ILE A 171 -40.84 14.23 -24.00
N GLN A 172 -41.11 13.06 -24.59
CA GLN A 172 -40.08 12.05 -24.80
C GLN A 172 -38.93 12.54 -25.70
N GLY A 173 -39.23 13.22 -26.81
CA GLY A 173 -38.22 13.73 -27.76
C GLY A 173 -37.34 14.83 -27.18
N ASP A 174 -37.90 15.67 -26.29
CA ASP A 174 -37.14 16.65 -25.52
C ASP A 174 -36.18 15.99 -24.51
N PHE A 175 -36.51 14.78 -24.03
CA PHE A 175 -35.71 14.03 -23.04
C PHE A 175 -34.76 12.99 -23.63
N ILE A 176 -35.14 12.31 -24.72
CA ILE A 176 -34.37 11.26 -25.39
C ILE A 176 -34.26 11.66 -26.87
N LYS A 177 -33.05 12.01 -27.31
CA LYS A 177 -32.78 12.51 -28.67
C LYS A 177 -33.15 11.53 -29.81
N HIS A 178 -33.30 10.24 -29.50
CA HIS A 178 -33.69 9.20 -30.45
C HIS A 178 -34.79 8.29 -29.84
N PRO A 179 -35.93 8.08 -30.51
CA PRO A 179 -36.97 7.18 -30.00
C PRO A 179 -36.43 5.74 -29.90
N PRO A 180 -36.84 4.95 -28.89
CA PRO A 180 -36.27 3.64 -28.62
C PRO A 180 -36.73 2.55 -29.59
N SER A 181 -36.11 2.56 -30.77
CA SER A 181 -36.33 1.58 -31.83
C SER A 181 -35.41 0.35 -31.73
N ASN A 182 -34.46 0.27 -30.79
CA ASN A 182 -33.59 -0.90 -30.61
C ASN A 182 -33.11 -1.02 -29.15
N LYS A 183 -32.54 -2.18 -28.76
CA LYS A 183 -31.96 -2.45 -27.42
C LYS A 183 -30.99 -1.34 -26.96
N ASN A 184 -30.22 -0.73 -27.87
CA ASN A 184 -29.31 0.38 -27.58
C ASN A 184 -30.02 1.60 -26.97
N ALA A 185 -31.25 1.87 -27.38
CA ALA A 185 -31.98 3.03 -26.91
C ALA A 185 -32.59 2.85 -25.51
N LEU A 186 -32.87 1.60 -25.10
CA LEU A 186 -33.26 1.30 -23.72
C LEU A 186 -32.10 1.55 -22.73
N TYR A 187 -30.85 1.30 -23.15
CA TYR A 187 -29.67 1.67 -22.37
C TYR A 187 -29.49 3.18 -22.26
N LEU A 188 -29.66 3.91 -23.37
CA LEU A 188 -29.62 5.39 -23.36
C LEU A 188 -30.73 5.99 -22.48
N ALA A 189 -31.92 5.38 -22.47
CA ALA A 189 -33.01 5.76 -21.58
C ALA A 189 -32.62 5.53 -20.12
N ALA A 190 -32.07 4.37 -19.77
CA ALA A 190 -31.59 4.06 -18.43
C ALA A 190 -30.49 5.04 -17.95
N ASP A 191 -29.51 5.35 -18.81
CA ASP A 191 -28.45 6.33 -18.52
C ASP A 191 -29.01 7.74 -18.28
N SER A 192 -29.98 8.15 -19.09
CA SER A 192 -30.67 9.43 -18.92
C SER A 192 -31.47 9.50 -17.62
N ILE A 193 -32.11 8.40 -17.23
CA ILE A 193 -32.81 8.27 -15.95
C ILE A 193 -31.85 8.46 -14.78
N LEU A 194 -30.72 7.74 -14.77
CA LEU A 194 -29.70 7.82 -13.72
C LEU A 194 -29.19 9.25 -13.52
N LYS A 195 -28.88 9.96 -14.61
CA LYS A 195 -28.45 11.36 -14.58
C LYS A 195 -29.46 12.31 -13.91
N LEU A 196 -30.75 11.98 -13.94
CA LEU A 196 -31.82 12.78 -13.34
C LEU A 196 -31.99 12.51 -11.84
N VAL A 197 -31.92 11.24 -11.42
CA VAL A 197 -32.15 10.85 -10.02
C VAL A 197 -30.89 10.83 -9.15
N ALA A 198 -29.71 10.87 -9.77
CA ALA A 198 -28.41 10.93 -9.10
C ALA A 198 -27.43 11.91 -9.81
N PRO A 199 -27.73 13.22 -9.85
CA PRO A 199 -26.81 14.20 -10.42
C PRO A 199 -25.58 14.40 -9.50
N HIS A 200 -24.37 14.18 -10.02
CA HIS A 200 -23.13 14.41 -9.27
C HIS A 200 -22.60 15.84 -9.46
N GLN A 201 -22.04 16.42 -8.39
CA GLN A 201 -21.29 17.68 -8.45
C GLN A 201 -19.83 17.37 -8.84
N ILE A 202 -19.31 18.13 -9.81
CA ILE A 202 -17.95 17.98 -10.34
C ILE A 202 -16.94 18.41 -9.26
N THR A 203 -16.06 17.51 -8.82
CA THR A 203 -14.89 17.86 -8.00
C THR A 203 -13.68 18.16 -8.87
N GLN A 204 -13.14 19.39 -8.80
CA GLN A 204 -11.99 19.86 -9.60
C GLN A 204 -10.72 19.02 -9.43
N ALA A 205 -10.56 18.28 -8.33
CA ALA A 205 -9.36 17.49 -8.03
C ALA A 205 -9.10 16.30 -8.98
N ASN A 206 -10.14 15.75 -9.64
CA ASN A 206 -9.99 14.58 -10.52
C ASN A 206 -9.38 14.93 -11.89
N ASP A 207 -9.50 16.18 -12.36
CA ASP A 207 -9.08 16.58 -13.71
C ASP A 207 -7.54 16.60 -13.86
N GLN A 208 -6.84 17.00 -12.80
CA GLN A 208 -5.37 17.08 -12.76
C GLN A 208 -4.66 15.72 -12.85
N GLN A 209 -5.40 14.60 -12.76
CA GLN A 209 -4.82 13.24 -12.69
C GLN A 209 -4.91 12.47 -14.01
N LEU A 210 -5.62 13.00 -15.02
CA LEU A 210 -5.85 12.33 -16.28
C LEU A 210 -4.83 12.76 -17.35
N PRO A 211 -4.48 11.88 -18.30
CA PRO A 211 -3.66 12.27 -19.45
C PRO A 211 -4.35 13.39 -20.25
N PRO A 212 -3.59 14.33 -20.83
CA PRO A 212 -4.14 15.40 -21.65
C PRO A 212 -4.76 14.85 -22.94
N ILE A 213 -5.85 15.47 -23.40
CA ILE A 213 -6.40 15.21 -24.73
C ILE A 213 -5.62 16.05 -25.74
N ALA A 214 -5.01 15.40 -26.74
CA ALA A 214 -4.33 16.11 -27.82
C ALA A 214 -5.27 17.11 -28.51
N LYS A 215 -4.80 18.34 -28.80
CA LYS A 215 -5.57 19.37 -29.53
C LYS A 215 -6.08 18.90 -30.90
N SER A 216 -5.45 17.87 -31.47
CA SER A 216 -5.82 17.24 -32.74
C SER A 216 -6.57 15.91 -32.58
N PHE A 217 -7.12 15.61 -31.39
CA PHE A 217 -7.91 14.41 -31.17
C PHE A 217 -9.16 14.41 -32.04
N MET A 218 -9.22 13.50 -33.02
CA MET A 218 -10.43 13.29 -33.80
C MET A 218 -11.32 12.21 -33.21
N SER A 219 -12.63 12.46 -33.33
CA SER A 219 -13.65 11.73 -32.60
C SER A 219 -13.91 10.35 -33.20
N HIS A 220 -13.48 9.33 -32.48
CA HIS A 220 -13.95 7.95 -32.57
C HIS A 220 -15.40 7.83 -32.06
N LYS A 221 -16.36 8.56 -32.66
CA LYS A 221 -17.72 8.69 -32.08
C LYS A 221 -18.41 7.33 -31.92
N THR A 222 -18.33 6.49 -32.94
CA THR A 222 -18.91 5.14 -32.96
C THR A 222 -18.27 4.22 -31.92
N GLU A 223 -16.94 4.25 -31.80
CA GLU A 223 -16.23 3.41 -30.82
C GLU A 223 -16.43 3.94 -29.40
N ILE A 224 -16.44 5.27 -29.19
CA ILE A 224 -16.74 5.90 -27.90
C ILE A 224 -18.17 5.58 -27.44
N GLU A 225 -19.16 5.65 -28.34
CA GLU A 225 -20.53 5.22 -28.04
C GLU A 225 -20.59 3.74 -27.66
N SER A 226 -19.83 2.89 -28.37
CA SER A 226 -19.72 1.47 -28.05
C SER A 226 -19.04 1.23 -26.69
N ILE A 227 -18.02 2.03 -26.34
CA ILE A 227 -17.35 1.97 -25.03
C ILE A 227 -18.35 2.33 -23.93
N TYR A 228 -19.08 3.44 -24.07
CA TYR A 228 -20.09 3.83 -23.09
C TYR A 228 -21.16 2.76 -22.92
N GLN A 229 -21.59 2.14 -24.02
CA GLN A 229 -22.55 1.05 -23.98
C GLN A 229 -21.99 -0.17 -23.23
N SER A 230 -20.77 -0.61 -23.56
CA SER A 230 -20.11 -1.74 -22.89
C SER A 230 -19.95 -1.49 -21.39
N LEU A 231 -19.44 -0.30 -21.01
CA LEU A 231 -19.33 0.11 -19.60
C LEU A 231 -20.71 0.13 -18.91
N PHE A 232 -21.75 0.60 -19.59
CA PHE A 232 -23.11 0.63 -19.02
C PHE A 232 -23.65 -0.77 -18.74
N ILE A 233 -23.47 -1.70 -19.67
CA ILE A 233 -24.03 -3.05 -19.58
C ILE A 233 -23.22 -3.91 -18.61
N ASP A 234 -21.93 -4.05 -18.90
CA ASP A 234 -21.05 -5.03 -18.26
C ASP A 234 -20.30 -4.44 -17.07
N GLY A 235 -20.17 -3.11 -17.00
CA GLY A 235 -19.23 -2.47 -16.08
C GLY A 235 -17.79 -2.60 -16.54
N VAL A 236 -17.55 -3.21 -17.69
CA VAL A 236 -16.22 -3.43 -18.27
C VAL A 236 -16.26 -3.09 -19.75
N SER A 237 -15.20 -2.47 -20.25
CA SER A 237 -14.98 -2.33 -21.69
C SER A 237 -13.52 -2.59 -22.01
N LEU A 238 -13.27 -3.45 -23.01
CA LEU A 238 -11.93 -3.71 -23.54
C LEU A 238 -11.80 -3.08 -24.93
N VAL A 239 -10.83 -2.19 -25.08
CA VAL A 239 -10.45 -1.56 -26.33
C VAL A 239 -9.12 -2.14 -26.82
N THR A 240 -9.12 -2.76 -28.00
CA THR A 240 -7.92 -3.36 -28.60
C THR A 240 -7.54 -2.75 -29.93
N GLY A 241 -6.32 -2.99 -30.41
CA GLY A 241 -5.81 -2.44 -31.67
C GLY A 241 -4.29 -2.33 -31.72
N PHE A 242 -3.76 -2.06 -32.91
CA PHE A 242 -2.31 -1.95 -33.14
C PHE A 242 -1.68 -0.72 -32.43
N PRO A 243 -0.34 -0.68 -32.24
CA PRO A 243 0.35 0.52 -31.78
C PRO A 243 0.06 1.73 -32.69
N GLY A 244 -0.11 2.92 -32.11
CA GLY A 244 -0.37 4.16 -32.87
C GLY A 244 -1.83 4.40 -33.29
N MET A 245 -2.75 3.49 -32.97
CA MET A 245 -4.17 3.55 -33.35
C MET A 245 -5.05 4.48 -32.50
N GLY A 246 -4.47 5.15 -31.50
CA GLY A 246 -5.20 6.09 -30.64
C GLY A 246 -5.98 5.45 -29.48
N LYS A 247 -5.72 4.18 -29.11
CA LYS A 247 -6.39 3.50 -27.97
C LYS A 247 -6.36 4.34 -26.69
N SER A 248 -5.17 4.75 -26.25
CA SER A 248 -4.98 5.57 -25.05
C SER A 248 -5.63 6.95 -25.20
N SER A 249 -5.66 7.50 -26.42
CA SER A 249 -6.34 8.78 -26.69
C SER A 249 -7.87 8.65 -26.58
N VAL A 250 -8.45 7.56 -27.09
CA VAL A 250 -9.88 7.26 -26.95
C VAL A 250 -10.23 7.04 -25.47
N ALA A 251 -9.42 6.29 -24.74
CA ALA A 251 -9.63 6.06 -23.32
C ALA A 251 -9.50 7.36 -22.50
N ALA A 252 -8.53 8.23 -22.81
CA ALA A 252 -8.41 9.55 -22.20
C ALA A 252 -9.64 10.41 -22.47
N LYS A 253 -10.15 10.42 -23.72
CA LYS A 253 -11.38 11.14 -24.04
C LYS A 253 -12.57 10.64 -23.23
N VAL A 254 -12.75 9.32 -23.12
CA VAL A 254 -13.82 8.71 -22.32
C VAL A 254 -13.66 9.07 -20.84
N ALA A 255 -12.44 9.03 -20.30
CA ALA A 255 -12.16 9.40 -18.91
C ALA A 255 -12.57 10.85 -18.60
N HIS A 256 -12.14 11.79 -19.44
CA HIS A 256 -12.47 13.22 -19.33
C HIS A 256 -13.98 13.50 -19.42
N ASP A 257 -14.65 12.91 -20.41
CA ASP A 257 -16.10 13.06 -20.56
C ASP A 257 -16.88 12.41 -19.39
N SER A 258 -16.28 11.40 -18.76
CA SER A 258 -16.83 10.67 -17.61
C SER A 258 -16.69 11.40 -16.27
N LEU A 259 -15.90 12.49 -16.18
CA LEU A 259 -15.81 13.32 -14.97
C LEU A 259 -17.15 13.91 -14.52
N LYS A 260 -18.13 14.00 -15.42
CA LYS A 260 -19.50 14.44 -15.12
C LYS A 260 -20.43 13.32 -14.67
N LEU A 261 -19.99 12.06 -14.80
CA LEU A 261 -20.82 10.87 -14.61
C LEU A 261 -20.44 10.07 -13.37
N TYR A 262 -19.16 10.06 -13.00
CA TYR A 262 -18.63 9.31 -11.86
C TYR A 262 -18.17 10.24 -10.75
N GLN A 263 -18.19 9.74 -9.52
CA GLN A 263 -17.61 10.43 -8.38
C GLN A 263 -16.07 10.49 -8.49
N HIS A 264 -15.48 9.42 -9.02
CA HIS A 264 -14.04 9.30 -9.21
C HIS A 264 -13.71 8.74 -10.60
N VAL A 265 -12.71 9.32 -11.26
CA VAL A 265 -12.15 8.78 -12.51
C VAL A 265 -10.65 8.61 -12.30
N PHE A 266 -10.18 7.37 -12.40
CA PHE A 266 -8.80 6.99 -12.11
C PHE A 266 -8.09 6.50 -13.36
N TRP A 267 -6.78 6.70 -13.41
CA TRP A 267 -5.93 6.26 -14.51
C TRP A 267 -4.70 5.50 -13.99
N ILE A 268 -4.52 4.27 -14.45
CA ILE A 268 -3.34 3.44 -14.17
C ILE A 268 -2.74 2.99 -15.51
N SER A 269 -1.46 3.27 -15.72
CA SER A 269 -0.72 2.77 -16.88
C SER A 269 0.06 1.50 -16.54
N LEU A 270 -0.26 0.40 -17.22
CA LEU A 270 0.35 -0.93 -17.07
C LEU A 270 1.51 -1.19 -18.03
N GLU A 271 2.08 -0.15 -18.63
CA GLU A 271 3.30 -0.25 -19.43
C GLU A 271 4.43 -0.95 -18.66
N SER A 272 4.52 -0.69 -17.35
CA SER A 272 5.40 -1.38 -16.41
C SER A 272 4.78 -1.46 -15.01
N ILE A 273 5.33 -2.31 -14.14
CA ILE A 273 4.91 -2.38 -12.72
C ILE A 273 5.15 -1.05 -11.97
N PRO A 274 6.30 -0.35 -12.13
CA PRO A 274 6.51 0.96 -11.53
C PRO A 274 5.47 2.01 -11.94
N THR A 275 5.12 2.09 -13.23
CA THR A 275 4.10 3.04 -13.70
C THR A 275 2.72 2.73 -13.12
N ALA A 276 2.42 1.46 -12.89
CA ALA A 276 1.19 1.05 -12.23
C ALA A 276 1.13 1.50 -10.77
N TYR A 277 2.24 1.35 -10.04
CA TYR A 277 2.37 1.80 -8.64
C TYR A 277 2.25 3.30 -8.45
N VAL A 278 2.81 4.10 -9.38
CA VAL A 278 2.56 5.56 -9.39
C VAL A 278 1.08 5.85 -9.55
N GLY A 279 0.37 5.10 -10.38
CA GLY A 279 -1.09 5.18 -10.51
C GLY A 279 -1.80 4.91 -9.18
N PHE A 280 -1.45 3.82 -8.50
CA PHE A 280 -2.01 3.49 -7.18
C PHE A 280 -1.72 4.57 -6.13
N GLU A 281 -0.50 5.10 -6.08
CA GLU A 281 -0.15 6.18 -5.16
C GLU A 281 -0.96 7.46 -5.43
N ARG A 282 -1.12 7.85 -6.70
CA ARG A 282 -1.94 9.02 -7.10
C ARG A 282 -3.40 8.85 -6.66
N ILE A 283 -3.96 7.66 -6.84
CA ILE A 283 -5.33 7.33 -6.41
C ILE A 283 -5.44 7.39 -4.88
N ALA A 284 -4.48 6.81 -4.15
CA ALA A 284 -4.50 6.84 -2.69
C ALA A 284 -4.44 8.28 -2.15
N LYS A 285 -3.58 9.13 -2.73
CA LYS A 285 -3.50 10.55 -2.36
C LYS A 285 -4.76 11.32 -2.71
N SER A 286 -5.36 11.09 -3.88
CA SER A 286 -6.60 11.77 -4.29
C SER A 286 -7.78 11.45 -3.38
N LEU A 287 -7.81 10.22 -2.88
CA LEU A 287 -8.79 9.73 -1.92
C LEU A 287 -8.43 10.03 -0.45
N ASN A 288 -7.29 10.68 -0.19
CA ASN A 288 -6.74 10.92 1.16
C ASN A 288 -6.65 9.63 2.02
N LEU A 289 -6.21 8.52 1.41
CA LEU A 289 -6.03 7.24 2.10
C LEU A 289 -4.71 7.24 2.88
N SER A 290 -4.78 6.97 4.19
CA SER A 290 -3.59 6.89 5.05
C SER A 290 -2.87 5.57 4.84
N VAL A 291 -1.58 5.63 4.53
CA VAL A 291 -0.71 4.45 4.35
C VAL A 291 0.37 4.47 5.42
N SER A 292 0.46 3.40 6.20
CA SER A 292 1.32 3.30 7.40
C SER A 292 2.82 3.37 7.08
N GLU A 293 3.20 2.77 5.95
CA GLU A 293 4.51 2.90 5.33
C GLU A 293 4.27 3.21 3.86
N PRO A 294 4.81 4.31 3.30
CA PRO A 294 4.50 4.76 1.94
C PRO A 294 5.18 3.88 0.89
N THR A 295 5.01 2.56 0.95
CA THR A 295 5.55 1.62 -0.03
C THR A 295 4.58 1.40 -1.19
N SER A 296 5.12 1.13 -2.37
CA SER A 296 4.32 0.85 -3.57
C SER A 296 3.31 -0.28 -3.37
N ALA A 297 3.70 -1.33 -2.65
CA ALA A 297 2.83 -2.46 -2.33
C ALA A 297 1.71 -2.08 -1.34
N ALA A 298 1.99 -1.19 -0.38
CA ALA A 298 0.97 -0.70 0.55
C ALA A 298 -0.05 0.20 -0.17
N TYR A 299 0.38 1.09 -1.06
CA TYR A 299 -0.53 1.86 -1.92
C TYR A 299 -1.40 0.96 -2.78
N ARG A 300 -0.82 -0.05 -3.46
CA ARG A 300 -1.59 -1.05 -4.21
C ARG A 300 -2.65 -1.70 -3.33
N LYS A 301 -2.28 -2.24 -2.17
CA LYS A 301 -3.21 -2.95 -1.28
C LYS A 301 -4.35 -2.06 -0.80
N VAL A 302 -4.06 -0.84 -0.36
CA VAL A 302 -5.07 0.09 0.16
C VAL A 302 -6.02 0.53 -0.95
N VAL A 303 -5.51 0.80 -2.15
CA VAL A 303 -6.36 1.13 -3.31
C VAL A 303 -7.17 -0.07 -3.78
N SER A 304 -6.56 -1.26 -3.87
CA SER A 304 -7.26 -2.50 -4.20
C SER A 304 -8.44 -2.75 -3.25
N TYR A 305 -8.22 -2.64 -1.94
CA TYR A 305 -9.28 -2.76 -0.94
C TYR A 305 -10.37 -1.69 -1.12
N TRP A 306 -9.97 -0.45 -1.44
CA TRP A 306 -10.93 0.62 -1.71
C TRP A 306 -11.79 0.31 -2.94
N LEU A 307 -11.20 -0.18 -4.03
CA LEU A 307 -11.90 -0.57 -5.27
C LEU A 307 -12.89 -1.73 -5.02
N GLU A 308 -12.57 -2.64 -4.10
CA GLU A 308 -13.45 -3.76 -3.71
C GLU A 308 -14.64 -3.35 -2.83
N CYS A 309 -14.54 -2.21 -2.16
CA CYS A 309 -15.50 -1.77 -1.13
C CYS A 309 -16.37 -0.60 -1.56
N ASN A 310 -15.98 0.13 -2.62
CA ASN A 310 -16.66 1.37 -3.02
C ASN A 310 -17.21 1.26 -4.45
N HIS A 311 -18.34 1.92 -4.69
CA HIS A 311 -18.89 2.10 -6.03
C HIS A 311 -18.63 3.53 -6.52
N GLY A 312 -19.11 3.88 -7.71
CA GLY A 312 -19.12 5.27 -8.19
C GLY A 312 -17.82 5.75 -8.85
N TYR A 313 -16.94 4.82 -9.25
CA TYR A 313 -15.70 5.14 -9.94
C TYR A 313 -15.63 4.55 -11.35
N LEU A 314 -14.86 5.21 -12.22
CA LEU A 314 -14.34 4.65 -13.48
C LEU A 314 -12.83 4.46 -13.33
N LEU A 315 -12.34 3.23 -13.48
CA LEU A 315 -10.92 2.93 -13.50
C LEU A 315 -10.47 2.66 -14.95
N VAL A 316 -9.58 3.50 -15.47
CA VAL A 316 -8.92 3.27 -16.75
C VAL A 316 -7.59 2.56 -16.54
N ILE A 317 -7.44 1.38 -17.14
CA ILE A 317 -6.21 0.58 -17.15
C ILE A 317 -5.63 0.64 -18.57
N ASP A 318 -4.63 1.49 -18.76
CA ASP A 318 -4.02 1.72 -20.07
C ASP A 318 -2.79 0.83 -20.28
N ASN A 319 -2.53 0.39 -21.52
CA ASN A 319 -1.38 -0.44 -21.90
C ASN A 319 -1.30 -1.77 -21.14
N ALA A 320 -2.44 -2.43 -20.93
CA ALA A 320 -2.50 -3.77 -20.35
C ALA A 320 -2.02 -4.83 -21.38
N ASP A 321 -0.75 -4.78 -21.77
CA ASP A 321 -0.18 -5.66 -22.81
C ASP A 321 0.51 -6.89 -22.21
N SER A 322 0.98 -6.82 -20.97
CA SER A 322 1.71 -7.89 -20.28
C SER A 322 0.80 -8.62 -19.27
N PRO A 323 0.51 -9.92 -19.46
CA PRO A 323 -0.21 -10.73 -18.48
C PRO A 323 0.41 -10.69 -17.08
N LYS A 324 1.74 -10.74 -17.00
CA LYS A 324 2.48 -10.69 -15.73
C LYS A 324 2.24 -9.38 -14.98
N ASN A 325 2.18 -8.25 -15.69
CA ASN A 325 1.94 -6.94 -15.05
C ASN A 325 0.50 -6.85 -14.53
N VAL A 326 -0.46 -7.40 -15.28
CA VAL A 326 -1.87 -7.46 -14.88
C VAL A 326 -2.02 -8.31 -13.61
N GLU A 327 -1.45 -9.51 -13.60
CA GLU A 327 -1.47 -10.39 -12.43
C GLU A 327 -0.82 -9.72 -11.22
N GLU A 328 0.40 -9.20 -11.35
CA GLU A 328 1.08 -8.53 -10.23
C GLU A 328 0.26 -7.35 -9.67
N CYS A 329 -0.37 -6.54 -10.52
CA CYS A 329 -1.07 -5.34 -10.07
C CYS A 329 -2.49 -5.61 -9.54
N PHE A 330 -3.17 -6.63 -10.06
CA PHE A 330 -4.61 -6.83 -9.84
C PHE A 330 -5.01 -8.23 -9.36
N GLN A 331 -4.08 -9.18 -9.16
CA GLN A 331 -4.40 -10.52 -8.63
C GLN A 331 -5.05 -10.50 -7.24
N GLU A 332 -4.75 -9.48 -6.44
CA GLU A 332 -5.30 -9.30 -5.09
C GLU A 332 -6.70 -8.68 -5.11
N VAL A 333 -7.15 -8.15 -6.27
CA VAL A 333 -8.49 -7.57 -6.43
C VAL A 333 -9.46 -8.69 -6.78
N SER A 334 -10.23 -9.12 -5.78
CA SER A 334 -11.25 -10.17 -5.90
C SER A 334 -12.47 -9.74 -6.70
N LYS A 335 -12.80 -8.44 -6.73
CA LYS A 335 -13.90 -7.89 -7.53
C LYS A 335 -13.75 -6.38 -7.72
N PHE A 336 -14.29 -5.88 -8.83
CA PHE A 336 -14.45 -4.45 -9.06
C PHE A 336 -15.91 -4.05 -8.84
N LEU A 337 -16.14 -3.08 -7.96
CA LEU A 337 -17.49 -2.57 -7.66
C LEU A 337 -17.86 -1.33 -8.51
N GLY A 338 -16.90 -0.71 -9.19
CA GLY A 338 -17.10 0.35 -10.17
C GLY A 338 -16.94 -0.12 -11.62
N ASP A 339 -16.87 0.82 -12.57
CA ASP A 339 -16.69 0.53 -14.00
C ASP A 339 -15.19 0.50 -14.35
N VAL A 340 -14.77 -0.38 -15.28
CA VAL A 340 -13.38 -0.58 -15.69
C VAL A 340 -13.23 -0.48 -17.21
N LEU A 341 -12.37 0.42 -17.68
CA LEU A 341 -12.00 0.56 -19.09
C LEU A 341 -10.56 0.09 -19.30
N ILE A 342 -10.33 -0.87 -20.18
CA ILE A 342 -9.01 -1.47 -20.43
C ILE A 342 -8.57 -1.17 -21.86
N THR A 343 -7.34 -0.71 -22.06
CA THR A 343 -6.70 -0.69 -23.39
C THR A 343 -5.60 -1.75 -23.48
N SER A 344 -5.54 -2.48 -24.59
CA SER A 344 -4.53 -3.52 -24.81
C SER A 344 -4.26 -3.75 -26.29
N ARG A 345 -3.13 -4.36 -26.63
CA ARG A 345 -2.86 -4.96 -27.95
C ARG A 345 -3.46 -6.36 -28.08
N HIS A 346 -3.83 -6.98 -26.97
CA HIS A 346 -4.21 -8.38 -26.89
C HIS A 346 -5.68 -8.57 -26.49
N ASN A 347 -6.45 -9.25 -27.35
CA ASN A 347 -7.87 -9.53 -27.11
C ASN A 347 -8.11 -10.48 -25.92
N ASN A 348 -7.10 -11.26 -25.52
CA ASN A 348 -7.21 -12.23 -24.43
C ASN A 348 -6.77 -11.70 -23.06
N ILE A 349 -6.43 -10.40 -22.93
CA ILE A 349 -5.90 -9.88 -21.66
C ILE A 349 -6.90 -10.01 -20.49
N LEU A 350 -8.21 -9.99 -20.78
CA LEU A 350 -9.27 -10.10 -19.76
C LEU A 350 -9.18 -11.39 -18.92
N GLN A 351 -8.62 -12.48 -19.47
CA GLN A 351 -8.52 -13.75 -18.73
C GLN A 351 -7.60 -13.67 -17.51
N PHE A 352 -6.72 -12.66 -17.46
CA PHE A 352 -5.79 -12.43 -16.36
C PHE A 352 -6.37 -11.53 -15.26
N PHE A 353 -7.59 -11.00 -15.47
CA PHE A 353 -8.35 -10.31 -14.43
C PHE A 353 -9.34 -11.30 -13.79
N GLN A 354 -9.36 -11.35 -12.46
CA GLN A 354 -10.34 -12.16 -11.76
C GLN A 354 -11.74 -11.52 -11.93
N HIS A 355 -12.71 -12.32 -12.38
CA HIS A 355 -14.13 -11.95 -12.43
C HIS A 355 -14.51 -10.75 -13.32
N LEU A 356 -13.65 -10.32 -14.25
CA LEU A 356 -14.04 -9.38 -15.32
C LEU A 356 -14.52 -10.15 -16.56
N ASN A 357 -15.77 -9.89 -16.96
CA ASN A 357 -16.33 -10.40 -18.21
C ASN A 357 -16.83 -9.22 -19.05
N CYS A 358 -16.42 -9.19 -20.32
CA CYS A 358 -16.82 -8.17 -21.28
C CYS A 358 -17.45 -8.89 -22.49
N HIS A 359 -18.70 -8.59 -22.81
CA HIS A 359 -19.40 -9.26 -23.92
C HIS A 359 -18.98 -8.72 -25.29
N GLN A 360 -18.49 -7.49 -25.34
CA GLN A 360 -18.09 -6.83 -26.58
C GLN A 360 -16.64 -6.31 -26.47
N ILE A 361 -15.75 -6.84 -27.30
CA ILE A 361 -14.39 -6.31 -27.46
C ILE A 361 -14.43 -5.26 -28.58
N ILE A 362 -13.95 -4.05 -28.30
CA ILE A 362 -13.97 -2.93 -29.22
C ILE A 362 -12.60 -2.84 -29.89
N GLN A 363 -12.51 -3.31 -31.13
CA GLN A 363 -11.28 -3.29 -31.89
C GLN A 363 -11.17 -1.99 -32.69
N LEU A 364 -10.16 -1.17 -32.40
CA LEU A 364 -9.83 0.00 -33.21
C LEU A 364 -9.14 -0.45 -34.50
N GLU A 365 -9.83 -0.23 -35.62
CA GLU A 365 -9.33 -0.48 -36.98
C GLU A 365 -8.68 0.76 -37.59
N SER A 366 -7.90 0.56 -38.68
CA SER A 366 -7.26 1.65 -39.43
C SER A 366 -8.30 2.72 -39.77
N TRP A 367 -7.90 4.00 -39.72
CA TRP A 367 -8.80 5.07 -40.13
C TRP A 367 -9.28 4.82 -41.56
N SER A 368 -10.59 4.84 -41.74
CA SER A 368 -11.16 4.79 -43.08
C SER A 368 -10.72 6.03 -43.86
N ASP A 369 -10.70 5.91 -45.20
CA ASP A 369 -10.38 7.03 -46.08
C ASP A 369 -11.27 8.26 -45.81
N VAL A 370 -12.51 8.03 -45.35
CA VAL A 370 -13.45 9.09 -44.98
C VAL A 370 -12.96 9.88 -43.78
N ILE A 371 -12.57 9.19 -42.71
CA ILE A 371 -12.08 9.80 -41.46
C ILE A 371 -10.75 10.51 -41.75
N ALA A 372 -9.84 9.87 -42.48
CA ALA A 372 -8.55 10.47 -42.80
C ALA A 372 -8.68 11.73 -43.68
N CYS A 373 -9.62 11.77 -44.63
CA CYS A 373 -9.95 12.98 -45.39
C CYS A 373 -10.45 14.11 -44.48
N GLN A 374 -11.45 13.84 -43.65
CA GLN A 374 -12.00 14.84 -42.72
C GLN A 374 -10.91 15.43 -41.83
N TYR A 375 -9.99 14.59 -41.34
CA TYR A 375 -8.83 15.05 -40.58
C TYR A 375 -7.95 16.02 -41.37
N LEU A 376 -7.55 15.62 -42.58
CA LEU A 376 -6.66 16.41 -43.40
C LEU A 376 -7.29 17.77 -43.72
N GLU A 377 -8.59 17.81 -43.98
CA GLU A 377 -9.34 19.04 -44.22
C GLU A 377 -9.37 19.94 -43.00
N GLU A 378 -9.79 19.43 -41.84
CA GLU A 378 -9.83 20.19 -40.59
C GLU A 378 -8.44 20.71 -40.19
N ARG A 379 -7.40 19.90 -40.39
CA ARG A 379 -6.03 20.24 -39.97
C ARG A 379 -5.37 21.26 -40.91
N THR A 380 -5.53 21.08 -42.22
CA THR A 380 -4.86 21.92 -43.24
C THR A 380 -5.68 23.15 -43.63
N GLY A 381 -7.00 23.14 -43.41
CA GLY A 381 -7.93 24.14 -43.93
C GLY A 381 -8.13 24.06 -45.44
N ILE A 382 -7.64 23.01 -46.09
CA ILE A 382 -7.79 22.77 -47.53
C ILE A 382 -8.94 21.78 -47.73
N PRO A 383 -9.99 22.13 -48.51
CA PRO A 383 -11.10 21.22 -48.78
C PRO A 383 -10.60 19.88 -49.32
N THR A 384 -11.10 18.77 -48.76
CA THR A 384 -10.78 17.43 -49.23
C THR A 384 -11.94 16.83 -50.00
N ASN A 385 -11.64 16.07 -51.06
CA ASN A 385 -12.63 15.24 -51.73
C ASN A 385 -12.04 13.84 -51.85
N ILE A 386 -12.73 12.84 -51.28
CA ILE A 386 -12.35 11.42 -51.39
C ILE A 386 -12.22 11.00 -52.86
N SER A 387 -12.87 11.69 -53.79
CA SER A 387 -12.83 11.42 -55.23
C SER A 387 -11.57 11.98 -55.93
N ASP A 388 -10.82 12.89 -55.29
CA ASP A 388 -9.58 13.47 -55.81
C ASP A 388 -8.47 12.40 -55.86
N SER A 389 -7.86 12.22 -57.03
CA SER A 389 -6.82 11.21 -57.25
C SER A 389 -5.58 11.44 -56.38
N ASN A 390 -5.19 12.68 -56.12
CA ASN A 390 -4.04 13.00 -55.28
C ASN A 390 -4.33 12.63 -53.83
N VAL A 391 -5.52 12.97 -53.33
CA VAL A 391 -5.94 12.66 -51.96
C VAL A 391 -6.02 11.14 -51.76
N LYS A 392 -6.63 10.40 -52.70
CA LYS A 392 -6.64 8.92 -52.67
C LYS A 392 -5.24 8.33 -52.62
N SER A 393 -4.31 8.81 -53.44
CA SER A 393 -2.94 8.31 -53.45
C SER A 393 -2.19 8.61 -52.16
N ILE A 394 -2.42 9.79 -51.55
CA ILE A 394 -1.88 10.12 -50.22
C ILE A 394 -2.45 9.15 -49.19
N LEU A 395 -3.77 8.97 -49.13
CA LEU A 395 -4.41 8.09 -48.15
C LEU A 395 -3.95 6.64 -48.28
N HIS A 396 -3.85 6.13 -49.51
CA HIS A 396 -3.31 4.80 -49.79
C HIS A 396 -1.86 4.68 -49.30
N MET A 397 -1.04 5.72 -49.46
CA MET A 397 0.34 5.73 -48.98
C MET A 397 0.44 5.80 -47.44
N LEU A 398 -0.49 6.50 -46.80
CA LEU A 398 -0.57 6.63 -45.34
C LEU A 398 -1.18 5.40 -44.67
N ASN A 399 -1.91 4.57 -45.44
CA ASN A 399 -2.50 3.28 -45.06
C ASN A 399 -3.41 3.35 -43.81
N GLY A 400 -4.14 4.47 -43.66
CA GLY A 400 -5.09 4.67 -42.56
C GLY A 400 -4.45 4.77 -41.15
N HIS A 401 -3.14 4.99 -41.06
CA HIS A 401 -2.46 5.11 -39.77
C HIS A 401 -2.62 6.53 -39.19
N ALA A 402 -3.32 6.66 -38.06
CA ALA A 402 -3.67 7.96 -37.48
C ALA A 402 -2.47 8.92 -37.32
N LEU A 403 -1.32 8.42 -36.84
CA LEU A 403 -0.11 9.24 -36.69
C LEU A 403 0.46 9.72 -38.03
N SER A 404 0.41 8.90 -39.09
CA SER A 404 0.98 9.27 -40.39
C SER A 404 0.13 10.35 -41.06
N VAL A 405 -1.20 10.25 -40.91
CA VAL A 405 -2.16 11.27 -41.34
C VAL A 405 -1.96 12.58 -40.56
N ALA A 406 -1.74 12.49 -39.25
CA ALA A 406 -1.48 13.66 -38.40
C ALA A 406 -0.18 14.39 -38.79
N GLN A 407 0.90 13.64 -39.02
CA GLN A 407 2.20 14.18 -39.45
C GLN A 407 2.13 14.76 -40.86
N ALA A 408 1.50 14.05 -41.80
CA ALA A 408 1.29 14.54 -43.16
C ALA A 408 0.49 15.86 -43.16
N GLY A 409 -0.64 15.90 -42.45
CA GLY A 409 -1.45 17.11 -42.34
C GLY A 409 -0.70 18.28 -41.71
N SER A 410 0.11 18.03 -40.69
CA SER A 410 0.93 19.06 -40.04
C SER A 410 2.03 19.58 -40.97
N PHE A 411 2.73 18.69 -41.69
CA PHE A 411 3.73 19.07 -42.69
C PHE A 411 3.13 19.87 -43.85
N ILE A 412 1.98 19.44 -44.38
CA ILE A 412 1.23 20.13 -45.44
C ILE A 412 0.86 21.56 -45.00
N LYS A 413 0.30 21.69 -43.79
CA LYS A 413 -0.10 22.98 -43.21
C LYS A 413 1.10 23.91 -43.04
N ASN A 414 2.14 23.44 -42.37
CA ASN A 414 3.31 24.26 -42.00
C ASN A 414 4.08 24.72 -43.24
N LYS A 415 4.17 23.87 -44.27
CA LYS A 415 4.82 24.18 -45.54
C LYS A 415 3.89 24.82 -46.57
N ARG A 416 2.61 25.04 -46.22
CA ARG A 416 1.57 25.60 -47.10
C ARG A 416 1.51 24.88 -48.46
N LEU A 417 1.63 23.55 -48.43
CA LEU A 417 1.62 22.72 -49.64
C LEU A 417 0.19 22.41 -50.08
N SER A 418 -0.02 22.25 -51.37
CA SER A 418 -1.20 21.54 -51.88
C SER A 418 -1.01 20.02 -51.72
N TYR A 419 -2.10 19.26 -51.70
CA TYR A 419 -2.03 17.78 -51.69
C TYR A 419 -1.20 17.23 -52.85
N ALA A 420 -1.35 17.80 -54.07
CA ALA A 420 -0.55 17.40 -55.23
C ALA A 420 0.96 17.63 -55.03
N ASN A 421 1.37 18.77 -54.45
CA ASN A 421 2.78 19.07 -54.20
C ASN A 421 3.38 18.20 -53.10
N PHE A 422 2.60 17.89 -52.05
CA PHE A 422 3.00 16.95 -51.01
C PHE A 422 3.20 15.54 -51.57
N LEU A 423 2.23 15.05 -52.35
CA LEU A 423 2.31 13.74 -53.00
C LEU A 423 3.55 13.64 -53.91
N LYS A 424 3.84 14.70 -54.68
CA LYS A 424 5.04 14.77 -55.53
C LYS A 424 6.33 14.65 -54.71
N LYS A 425 6.44 15.35 -53.58
CA LYS A 425 7.59 15.24 -52.66
C LYS A 425 7.73 13.81 -52.11
N MET A 426 6.64 13.19 -51.67
CA MET A 426 6.63 11.82 -51.14
C MET A 426 7.04 10.75 -52.17
N HIS A 427 6.66 10.94 -53.44
CA HIS A 427 7.05 10.03 -54.53
C HIS A 427 8.52 10.18 -54.93
N ASN A 428 9.03 11.41 -54.98
CA ASN A 428 10.42 11.67 -55.35
C ASN A 428 11.42 11.21 -54.30
N LEU A 429 10.98 11.02 -53.05
CA LEU A 429 11.82 10.54 -51.97
C LEU A 429 11.98 9.01 -52.02
N VAL A 430 13.19 8.56 -52.34
CA VAL A 430 13.60 7.15 -52.32
C VAL A 430 14.35 6.89 -51.02
N LEU A 431 13.80 6.03 -50.17
CA LEU A 431 14.40 5.58 -48.91
C LEU A 431 14.58 4.07 -48.95
N ASP A 432 15.77 3.60 -48.59
CA ASP A 432 15.98 2.19 -48.30
C ASP A 432 15.38 1.87 -46.93
N THR A 433 14.28 1.12 -46.93
CA THR A 433 13.54 0.74 -45.72
C THR A 433 13.83 -0.70 -45.27
N SER A 434 14.76 -1.38 -45.96
CA SER A 434 15.08 -2.79 -45.73
C SER A 434 15.74 -3.07 -44.36
N SER A 435 16.35 -2.05 -43.76
CA SER A 435 16.99 -2.09 -42.43
C SER A 435 16.01 -2.07 -41.25
N PHE A 436 14.71 -1.92 -41.51
CA PHE A 436 13.69 -1.79 -40.47
C PHE A 436 12.53 -2.80 -40.68
N PRO A 437 12.66 -4.04 -40.18
CA PRO A 437 11.73 -5.14 -40.49
C PRO A 437 10.27 -4.88 -40.08
N GLU A 438 10.03 -4.13 -39.00
CA GLU A 438 8.70 -3.68 -38.56
C GLU A 438 8.14 -2.50 -39.39
N ILE A 439 8.99 -1.77 -40.12
CA ILE A 439 8.65 -0.56 -40.89
C ILE A 439 8.18 -0.91 -42.31
N GLY A 440 8.20 -2.18 -42.72
CA GLY A 440 7.67 -2.64 -44.01
C GLY A 440 6.19 -2.30 -44.27
N LYS A 441 5.40 -1.99 -43.23
CA LYS A 441 4.03 -1.43 -43.32
C LYS A 441 3.93 0.07 -42.99
N ARG A 442 5.03 0.72 -42.61
CA ARG A 442 5.12 2.08 -41.99
C ARG A 442 6.05 3.05 -42.73
N GLY A 443 6.51 2.73 -43.94
CA GLY A 443 7.45 3.54 -44.72
C GLY A 443 6.99 4.99 -44.99
N SER A 444 5.69 5.29 -44.86
CA SER A 444 5.17 6.65 -44.99
C SER A 444 5.59 7.58 -43.85
N ILE A 445 5.67 7.10 -42.60
CA ILE A 445 6.15 7.91 -41.46
C ILE A 445 7.64 8.22 -41.64
N ALA A 446 8.44 7.21 -42.02
CA ALA A 446 9.87 7.40 -42.29
C ALA A 446 10.10 8.40 -43.43
N LYS A 447 9.30 8.34 -44.51
CA LYS A 447 9.33 9.34 -45.60
C LYS A 447 8.98 10.74 -45.12
N ILE A 448 7.93 10.91 -44.32
CA ILE A 448 7.54 12.22 -43.79
C ILE A 448 8.63 12.77 -42.84
N TYR A 449 9.22 11.91 -42.01
CA TYR A 449 10.33 12.26 -41.14
C TYR A 449 11.55 12.73 -41.94
N GLN A 450 11.91 12.02 -43.01
CA GLN A 450 13.00 12.43 -43.88
C GLN A 450 12.70 13.76 -44.59
N LEU A 451 11.48 13.97 -45.08
CA LEU A 451 11.08 15.27 -45.66
C LEU A 451 11.18 16.42 -44.64
N PHE A 452 10.84 16.16 -43.38
CA PHE A 452 11.01 17.11 -42.28
C PHE A 452 12.49 17.36 -41.98
N LYS A 453 13.30 16.30 -41.91
CA LYS A 453 14.74 16.38 -41.69
C LYS A 453 15.44 17.20 -42.77
N ASP A 454 15.21 16.89 -44.04
CA ASP A 454 15.77 17.60 -45.19
C ASP A 454 15.40 19.10 -45.14
N ASP A 455 14.18 19.41 -44.72
CA ASP A 455 13.69 20.77 -44.63
C ASP A 455 14.32 21.57 -43.47
N ILE A 456 14.50 20.95 -42.31
CA ILE A 456 15.23 21.57 -41.18
C ILE A 456 16.70 21.76 -41.55
N GLU A 457 17.35 20.78 -42.18
CA GLU A 457 18.73 20.90 -42.65
C GLU A 457 18.91 22.03 -43.67
N LEU A 458 17.96 22.21 -44.59
CA LEU A 458 17.95 23.33 -45.54
C LEU A 458 17.76 24.71 -44.89
N SER A 459 17.12 24.77 -43.72
CA SER A 459 16.94 26.03 -42.98
C SER A 459 18.24 26.56 -42.34
N GLY A 460 19.25 25.70 -42.21
CA GLY A 460 20.54 26.02 -41.59
C GLY A 460 20.56 25.95 -40.06
N ILE A 461 19.42 25.71 -39.40
CA ILE A 461 19.30 25.57 -37.94
C ILE A 461 18.90 24.13 -37.62
N THR A 462 19.84 23.31 -37.15
CA THR A 462 19.61 21.88 -36.87
C THR A 462 19.19 21.58 -35.43
N ASP A 463 19.02 22.61 -34.59
CA ASP A 463 18.69 22.48 -33.18
C ASP A 463 17.42 21.64 -32.89
N PRO A 464 16.31 21.75 -33.67
CA PRO A 464 15.15 20.87 -33.48
C PRO A 464 15.48 19.39 -33.64
N LEU A 465 16.36 19.04 -34.58
CA LEU A 465 16.78 17.65 -34.81
C LEU A 465 17.67 17.14 -33.68
N ARG A 466 18.59 17.98 -33.17
CA ARG A 466 19.47 17.62 -32.05
C ARG A 466 18.69 17.43 -30.75
N LEU A 467 17.68 18.25 -30.52
CA LEU A 467 16.76 18.08 -29.38
C LEU A 467 15.93 16.80 -29.52
N LEU A 468 15.43 16.51 -30.72
CA LEU A 468 14.66 15.29 -30.98
C LEU A 468 15.52 14.02 -30.85
N GLU A 469 16.78 14.07 -31.25
CA GLU A 469 17.77 13.01 -31.03
C GLU A 469 18.01 12.79 -29.52
N ALA A 470 18.20 13.84 -28.73
CA ALA A 470 18.34 13.72 -27.27
C ALA A 470 17.10 13.08 -26.61
N VAL A 471 15.89 13.51 -27.02
CA VAL A 471 14.61 12.94 -26.58
C VAL A 471 14.44 11.49 -27.00
N SER A 472 15.12 11.04 -28.05
CA SER A 472 15.03 9.65 -28.51
C SER A 472 15.62 8.64 -27.52
N TYR A 473 16.48 9.08 -26.60
CA TYR A 473 17.09 8.24 -25.55
C TYR A 473 16.32 8.26 -24.22
N LEU A 474 15.26 9.07 -24.15
CA LEU A 474 14.39 9.19 -23.00
C LEU A 474 13.21 8.20 -23.06
N SER A 475 12.45 8.12 -21.97
CA SER A 475 11.12 7.48 -21.99
C SER A 475 10.20 8.24 -22.96
N PRO A 476 9.38 7.53 -23.77
CA PRO A 476 8.50 8.16 -24.76
C PRO A 476 7.40 9.02 -24.14
N VAL A 477 7.13 8.89 -22.84
CA VAL A 477 6.02 9.58 -22.16
C VAL A 477 6.56 10.36 -20.97
N SER A 478 5.86 11.42 -20.60
CA SER A 478 6.09 12.20 -19.37
C SER A 478 7.49 12.83 -19.29
N ILE A 479 7.91 13.50 -20.37
CA ILE A 479 9.17 14.24 -20.45
C ILE A 479 8.92 15.67 -19.92
N PRO A 480 9.50 16.08 -18.78
CA PRO A 480 9.26 17.42 -18.21
C PRO A 480 9.84 18.54 -19.09
N ILE A 481 9.18 19.69 -19.16
CA ILE A 481 9.68 20.86 -19.90
C ILE A 481 11.05 21.30 -19.39
N GLU A 482 11.27 21.24 -18.08
CA GLU A 482 12.51 21.65 -17.43
C GLU A 482 13.69 20.81 -17.92
N LEU A 483 13.44 19.54 -18.28
CA LEU A 483 14.47 18.67 -18.86
C LEU A 483 14.81 19.09 -20.30
N LEU A 484 13.81 19.50 -21.08
CA LEU A 484 14.02 19.98 -22.45
C LEU A 484 14.74 21.34 -22.48
N GLU A 485 14.35 22.26 -21.59
CA GLU A 485 15.04 23.55 -21.39
C GLU A 485 16.49 23.34 -20.95
N ALA A 486 16.71 22.40 -20.03
CA ALA A 486 18.05 22.06 -19.56
C ALA A 486 18.95 21.49 -20.68
N PHE A 487 18.39 20.70 -21.59
CA PHE A 487 19.13 20.22 -22.77
C PHE A 487 19.57 21.35 -23.69
N GLN A 488 18.80 22.44 -23.80
CA GLN A 488 19.18 23.59 -24.64
C GLN A 488 20.50 24.19 -24.19
N GLU A 489 20.66 24.43 -22.88
CA GLU A 489 21.88 25.02 -22.32
C GLU A 489 23.09 24.09 -22.51
N LYS A 490 22.91 22.79 -22.25
CA LYS A 490 24.01 21.80 -22.27
C LYS A 490 24.41 21.33 -23.65
N LEU A 491 23.49 21.29 -24.60
CA LEU A 491 23.78 20.92 -25.99
C LEU A 491 24.25 22.13 -26.82
N HIS A 492 24.31 23.32 -26.20
CA HIS A 492 24.68 24.58 -26.85
C HIS A 492 23.82 24.85 -28.10
N LEU A 493 22.51 24.66 -27.98
CA LEU A 493 21.57 24.98 -29.06
C LEU A 493 21.60 26.49 -29.33
N THR A 494 21.56 26.87 -30.60
CA THR A 494 21.69 28.26 -31.07
C THR A 494 20.39 29.05 -30.97
N THR A 495 19.24 28.38 -30.98
CA THR A 495 17.89 28.96 -30.85
C THR A 495 17.23 28.64 -29.50
N ASP A 496 16.17 29.38 -29.17
CA ASP A 496 15.41 29.24 -27.92
C ASP A 496 14.77 27.84 -27.77
N ALA A 497 14.75 27.26 -26.56
CA ALA A 497 14.17 25.94 -26.32
C ALA A 497 12.70 25.92 -26.67
N VAL A 498 11.95 26.94 -26.28
CA VAL A 498 10.50 27.00 -26.51
C VAL A 498 10.22 27.06 -28.01
N GLU A 499 11.05 27.76 -28.77
CA GLU A 499 10.96 27.80 -30.24
C GLU A 499 11.22 26.41 -30.86
N ASN A 500 12.29 25.73 -30.46
CA ASN A 500 12.61 24.39 -30.94
C ASN A 500 11.54 23.36 -30.56
N ILE A 501 11.04 23.41 -29.33
CA ILE A 501 9.95 22.56 -28.84
C ILE A 501 8.67 22.83 -29.64
N ASN A 502 8.32 24.10 -29.87
CA ASN A 502 7.15 24.47 -30.67
C ASN A 502 7.26 23.97 -32.10
N ILE A 503 8.43 24.05 -32.74
CA ILE A 503 8.65 23.47 -34.08
C ILE A 503 8.36 21.98 -34.07
N LEU A 504 8.82 21.24 -33.06
CA LEU A 504 8.58 19.81 -32.95
C LEU A 504 7.11 19.48 -32.65
N VAL A 505 6.43 20.27 -31.81
CA VAL A 505 5.00 20.09 -31.49
C VAL A 505 4.12 20.41 -32.70
N ASP A 506 4.40 21.51 -33.39
CA ASP A 506 3.62 21.96 -34.55
C ASP A 506 3.71 21.00 -35.73
N ASN A 507 4.83 20.28 -35.86
CA ASN A 507 5.02 19.24 -36.87
C ASN A 507 4.58 17.83 -36.40
N GLY A 508 4.12 17.68 -35.15
CA GLY A 508 3.61 16.41 -34.61
C GLY A 508 4.70 15.40 -34.25
N TRP A 509 5.91 15.87 -33.95
CA TRP A 509 7.02 15.05 -33.45
C TRP A 509 7.02 14.94 -31.93
N LEU A 510 6.52 15.98 -31.25
CA LEU A 510 6.22 16.00 -29.83
C LEU A 510 4.73 16.28 -29.61
N SER A 511 4.20 15.76 -28.51
CA SER A 511 2.88 16.06 -27.98
C SER A 511 3.02 16.67 -26.59
N THR A 512 2.08 17.50 -26.18
CA THR A 512 2.15 18.26 -24.92
C THR A 512 0.79 18.33 -24.22
N ASN A 513 0.80 18.54 -22.91
CA ASN A 513 -0.39 18.83 -22.12
C ASN A 513 -0.88 20.27 -22.31
N ALA A 514 -2.05 20.61 -21.74
CA ALA A 514 -2.66 21.93 -21.91
C ALA A 514 -1.76 23.08 -21.40
N ASP A 515 -0.99 22.80 -20.35
CA ASP A 515 -0.16 23.78 -19.65
C ASP A 515 1.31 23.81 -20.11
N PHE A 516 1.67 23.03 -21.15
CA PHE A 516 3.01 22.94 -21.71
C PHE A 516 4.11 22.48 -20.74
N THR A 517 3.76 21.78 -19.66
CA THR A 517 4.72 21.31 -18.65
C THR A 517 5.26 19.92 -18.91
N ILE A 518 4.51 19.08 -19.64
CA ILE A 518 4.87 17.68 -19.90
C ILE A 518 4.74 17.38 -21.38
N PHE A 519 5.76 16.72 -21.92
CA PHE A 519 5.86 16.30 -23.31
C PHE A 519 5.88 14.78 -23.46
N SER A 520 5.50 14.30 -24.64
CA SER A 520 5.57 12.89 -25.01
C SER A 520 5.89 12.76 -26.49
N THR A 521 6.63 11.71 -26.86
CA THR A 521 7.01 11.36 -28.22
C THR A 521 6.56 9.93 -28.54
N HIS A 522 6.23 9.66 -29.80
CA HIS A 522 5.84 8.31 -30.20
C HIS A 522 7.10 7.44 -30.32
N SER A 523 7.05 6.17 -29.88
CA SER A 523 8.20 5.26 -29.92
C SER A 523 8.82 5.10 -31.31
N ILE A 524 8.00 5.04 -32.36
CA ILE A 524 8.43 5.04 -33.77
C ILE A 524 9.26 6.30 -34.11
N ILE A 525 8.89 7.46 -33.59
CA ILE A 525 9.62 8.72 -33.83
C ILE A 525 11.00 8.64 -33.16
N GLN A 526 11.08 8.11 -31.94
CA GLN A 526 12.37 7.89 -31.26
C GLN A 526 13.26 6.95 -32.07
N GLU A 527 12.70 5.85 -32.62
CA GLU A 527 13.46 4.91 -33.45
C GLU A 527 14.01 5.57 -34.73
N LEU A 528 13.22 6.40 -35.40
CA LEU A 528 13.64 7.14 -36.60
C LEU A 528 14.64 8.27 -36.32
N SER A 529 14.58 8.84 -35.12
CA SER A 529 15.44 9.98 -34.74
C SER A 529 16.83 9.54 -34.29
N ARG A 530 17.04 8.25 -34.02
CA ARG A 530 18.34 7.70 -33.61
C ARG A 530 19.27 7.52 -34.82
N PRO A 531 20.57 7.84 -34.70
CA PRO A 531 21.54 7.60 -35.76
C PRO A 531 21.73 6.10 -36.05
N GLN A 532 21.91 5.76 -37.34
CA GLN A 532 22.04 4.39 -37.85
C GLN A 532 23.40 3.75 -37.56
N GLU A 533 24.50 4.53 -37.58
CA GLU A 533 25.83 4.10 -37.12
C GLU A 533 26.09 4.66 -35.73
N GLN A 534 25.98 3.78 -34.72
CA GLN A 534 26.17 4.15 -33.31
C GLN A 534 27.65 4.06 -32.96
N SER A 535 28.38 5.19 -33.04
CA SER A 535 29.64 5.27 -32.29
C SER A 535 29.29 5.49 -30.82
N ALA A 536 29.92 4.75 -29.90
CA ALA A 536 29.74 4.96 -28.46
C ALA A 536 30.00 6.43 -28.06
N SER A 537 30.88 7.12 -28.79
CA SER A 537 31.23 8.53 -28.55
C SER A 537 30.13 9.54 -28.90
N SER A 538 29.28 9.28 -29.91
CA SER A 538 28.28 10.24 -30.37
C SER A 538 27.03 10.25 -29.49
N VAL A 539 26.65 9.08 -28.96
CA VAL A 539 25.50 8.94 -28.03
C VAL A 539 25.86 9.39 -26.61
N HIS A 540 27.12 9.21 -26.23
CA HIS A 540 27.67 9.57 -24.92
C HIS A 540 27.44 11.05 -24.57
N CYS A 541 27.57 11.98 -25.51
CA CYS A 541 27.34 13.41 -25.26
C CYS A 541 25.92 13.71 -24.72
N TYR A 542 24.89 13.11 -25.32
CA TYR A 542 23.49 13.33 -24.94
C TYR A 542 23.17 12.70 -23.58
N ILE A 543 23.70 11.50 -23.32
CA ILE A 543 23.51 10.79 -22.05
C ILE A 543 24.24 11.52 -20.90
N THR A 544 25.48 11.95 -21.12
CA THR A 544 26.25 12.69 -20.11
C THR A 544 25.65 14.06 -19.84
N ALA A 545 25.14 14.74 -20.88
CA ALA A 545 24.35 15.96 -20.70
C ALA A 545 23.15 15.71 -19.78
N PHE A 546 22.35 14.67 -20.03
CA PHE A 546 21.23 14.30 -19.14
C PHE A 546 21.68 14.07 -17.69
N ILE A 547 22.71 13.24 -17.46
CA ILE A 547 23.12 12.91 -16.09
C ILE A 547 23.66 14.16 -15.36
N SER A 548 24.38 15.02 -16.06
CA SER A 548 24.86 16.29 -15.49
C SER A 548 23.72 17.21 -15.06
N LEU A 549 22.63 17.25 -15.84
CA LEU A 549 21.42 18.02 -15.54
C LEU A 549 20.66 17.44 -14.35
N TYR A 550 20.52 16.11 -14.31
CA TYR A 550 19.90 15.38 -13.21
C TYR A 550 20.60 15.70 -11.87
N LEU A 551 21.94 15.62 -11.85
CA LEU A 551 22.73 15.83 -10.64
C LEU A 551 22.81 17.30 -10.23
N GLY A 552 22.86 18.23 -11.18
CA GLY A 552 22.86 19.68 -10.88
C GLY A 552 21.60 20.12 -10.14
N ASN A 553 20.43 19.63 -10.57
CA ASN A 553 19.14 19.94 -9.94
C ASN A 553 18.85 19.14 -8.66
N TYR A 554 19.63 18.10 -8.36
CA TYR A 554 19.49 17.28 -7.16
C TYR A 554 19.76 18.05 -5.85
N THR A 555 20.61 19.09 -5.89
CA THR A 555 20.97 19.88 -4.70
C THR A 555 19.84 20.79 -4.17
N GLN A 556 18.72 20.90 -4.88
CA GLN A 556 17.54 21.72 -4.50
C GLN A 556 16.36 20.90 -3.96
N MET A 557 16.65 19.73 -3.36
CA MET A 557 15.68 18.74 -2.85
C MET A 557 14.54 19.30 -1.98
N ASP A 558 14.72 20.45 -1.32
CA ASP A 558 13.77 20.96 -0.32
C ASP A 558 12.61 21.80 -0.87
N SER A 559 12.53 22.12 -2.18
CA SER A 559 11.61 23.17 -2.66
C SER A 559 10.57 22.81 -3.73
N ARG A 560 10.68 21.70 -4.48
CA ARG A 560 9.84 21.48 -5.70
C ARG A 560 9.03 20.18 -5.79
N GLY A 561 8.93 19.40 -4.71
CA GLY A 561 7.94 18.31 -4.59
C GLY A 561 8.30 17.00 -5.33
N GLY A 562 7.69 15.89 -4.88
CA GLY A 562 8.02 14.52 -5.32
C GLY A 562 7.59 14.17 -6.76
N GLU A 563 6.62 14.84 -7.35
CA GLU A 563 6.11 14.48 -8.69
C GLU A 563 7.14 14.67 -9.81
N PHE A 564 7.95 15.74 -9.75
CA PHE A 564 9.03 15.98 -10.71
C PHE A 564 10.06 14.84 -10.73
N TYR A 565 10.41 14.32 -9.55
CA TYR A 565 11.36 13.23 -9.40
C TYR A 565 10.78 11.86 -9.82
N ILE A 566 9.47 11.64 -9.67
CA ILE A 566 8.79 10.46 -10.24
C ILE A 566 8.96 10.46 -11.77
N GLU A 567 8.71 11.58 -12.43
CA GLU A 567 8.83 11.63 -13.89
C GLU A 567 10.29 11.47 -14.35
N LEU A 568 11.24 12.08 -13.65
CA LEU A 568 12.68 11.88 -13.87
C LEU A 568 13.15 10.43 -13.64
N SER A 569 12.52 9.69 -12.72
CA SER A 569 12.87 8.29 -12.49
C SER A 569 12.57 7.39 -13.69
N LYS A 570 11.46 7.66 -14.41
CA LYS A 570 11.12 6.96 -15.66
C LYS A 570 12.15 7.23 -16.75
N GLN A 571 12.59 8.48 -16.85
CA GLN A 571 13.65 8.88 -17.79
C GLN A 571 14.98 8.18 -17.47
N THR A 572 15.32 8.12 -16.18
CA THR A 572 16.54 7.47 -15.66
C THR A 572 16.62 5.99 -16.04
N GLN A 573 15.52 5.25 -15.90
CA GLN A 573 15.46 3.82 -16.25
C GLN A 573 15.70 3.57 -17.74
N SER A 574 15.12 4.41 -18.61
CA SER A 574 15.27 4.29 -20.06
C SER A 574 16.73 4.48 -20.47
N ILE A 575 17.37 5.52 -19.94
CA ILE A 575 18.78 5.82 -20.22
C ILE A 575 19.72 4.73 -19.70
N LEU A 576 19.46 4.22 -18.49
CA LEU A 576 20.25 3.11 -17.95
C LEU A 576 20.19 1.90 -18.89
N THR A 577 19.00 1.58 -19.40
CA THR A 577 18.81 0.47 -20.37
C THR A 577 19.59 0.70 -21.66
N PHE A 578 19.62 1.94 -22.18
CA PHE A 578 20.42 2.28 -23.36
C PHE A 578 21.92 2.17 -23.13
N MET A 579 22.43 2.66 -21.98
CA MET A 579 23.86 2.53 -21.66
C MET A 579 24.31 1.07 -21.57
N LEU A 580 23.45 0.19 -21.04
CA LEU A 580 23.73 -1.25 -21.00
C LEU A 580 23.84 -1.87 -22.38
N GLN A 581 23.08 -1.39 -23.36
CA GLN A 581 23.15 -1.89 -24.74
C GLN A 581 24.42 -1.42 -25.48
N LEU A 582 24.96 -0.25 -25.11
CA LEU A 582 26.13 0.35 -25.76
C LEU A 582 27.48 -0.22 -25.27
N ASN A 583 27.49 -1.02 -24.21
CA ASN A 583 28.67 -1.68 -23.64
C ASN A 583 29.84 -0.71 -23.34
N ASP A 584 29.51 0.41 -22.68
CA ASP A 584 30.42 1.53 -22.45
C ASP A 584 31.45 1.28 -21.32
N HIS A 585 32.72 1.54 -21.62
CA HIS A 585 33.87 1.34 -20.72
C HIS A 585 34.47 2.64 -20.15
N HIS A 586 33.86 3.82 -20.38
CA HIS A 586 34.38 5.10 -19.90
C HIS A 586 34.14 5.30 -18.39
N GLN A 587 35.22 5.43 -17.62
CA GLN A 587 35.21 5.53 -16.15
C GLN A 587 34.43 6.74 -15.60
N GLU A 588 34.40 7.85 -16.34
CA GLU A 588 33.65 9.06 -15.97
C GLU A 588 32.12 8.84 -16.03
N ASN A 589 31.62 8.06 -16.99
CA ASN A 589 30.20 7.73 -17.11
C ASN A 589 29.71 6.89 -15.94
N TRP A 590 30.52 5.92 -15.50
CA TRP A 590 30.20 5.10 -14.34
C TRP A 590 30.20 5.90 -13.03
N SER A 591 31.03 6.95 -12.92
CA SER A 591 30.98 7.86 -11.75
C SER A 591 29.70 8.69 -11.69
N LEU A 592 29.17 9.08 -12.86
CA LEU A 592 27.91 9.80 -13.01
C LEU A 592 26.72 8.87 -12.75
N ILE A 593 26.77 7.62 -13.24
CA ILE A 593 25.81 6.55 -12.90
C ILE A 593 25.78 6.32 -11.39
N LYS A 594 26.94 6.22 -10.73
CA LYS A 594 27.03 6.07 -9.26
C LYS A 594 26.26 7.17 -8.52
N SER A 595 26.44 8.43 -8.92
CA SER A 595 25.75 9.55 -8.28
C SER A 595 24.24 9.54 -8.55
N LEU A 596 23.83 9.12 -9.74
CA LEU A 596 22.44 9.01 -10.14
C LEU A 596 21.73 7.82 -9.46
N VAL A 597 22.39 6.66 -9.32
CA VAL A 597 21.89 5.50 -8.56
C VAL A 597 21.79 5.83 -7.08
N ASN A 598 22.80 6.48 -6.48
CA ASN A 598 22.74 6.91 -5.09
C ASN A 598 21.64 7.95 -4.85
N GLY A 599 21.47 8.88 -5.79
CA GLY A 599 20.43 9.91 -5.72
C GLY A 599 19.02 9.31 -5.83
N TRP A 600 18.84 8.38 -6.76
CA TRP A 600 17.60 7.65 -6.95
C TRP A 600 17.29 6.71 -5.78
N PHE A 601 18.31 6.05 -5.23
CA PHE A 601 18.18 5.21 -4.04
C PHE A 601 17.73 6.03 -2.81
N ALA A 602 18.35 7.19 -2.54
CA ALA A 602 17.95 8.07 -1.46
C ALA A 602 16.49 8.57 -1.62
N TYR A 603 16.08 8.84 -2.86
CA TYR A 603 14.70 9.15 -3.20
C TYR A 603 13.75 7.98 -2.95
N LEU A 604 14.07 6.77 -3.45
CA LEU A 604 13.21 5.58 -3.29
C LEU A 604 13.09 5.12 -1.83
N GLN A 605 14.12 5.32 -1.01
CA GLN A 605 14.07 5.13 0.45
C GLN A 605 13.16 6.15 1.14
N HIS A 606 13.25 7.42 0.75
CA HIS A 606 12.38 8.47 1.30
C HIS A 606 10.89 8.23 0.98
N PHE A 607 10.59 7.54 -0.13
CA PHE A 607 9.24 7.26 -0.61
C PHE A 607 8.88 5.75 -0.65
N GLY A 608 9.53 4.91 0.16
CA GLY A 608 9.12 3.51 0.42
C GLY A 608 9.15 2.53 -0.78
N GLN A 609 9.76 2.86 -1.91
CA GLN A 609 9.76 2.02 -3.12
C GLN A 609 10.96 1.04 -3.15
N GLN A 610 11.07 0.16 -2.14
CA GLN A 610 12.24 -0.70 -1.98
C GLN A 610 12.43 -1.76 -3.09
N ILE A 611 11.36 -2.41 -3.57
CA ILE A 611 11.48 -3.60 -4.46
C ILE A 611 12.02 -3.24 -5.85
N ASN A 612 11.58 -2.13 -6.45
CA ASN A 612 12.06 -1.69 -7.77
C ASN A 612 13.52 -1.20 -7.72
N SER A 613 13.93 -0.62 -6.58
CA SER A 613 15.33 -0.22 -6.35
C SER A 613 16.27 -1.43 -6.35
N ILE A 614 15.81 -2.56 -5.79
CA ILE A 614 16.59 -3.80 -5.66
C ILE A 614 16.81 -4.46 -7.01
N GLU A 615 15.78 -4.58 -7.87
CA GLU A 615 15.91 -5.27 -9.16
C GLU A 615 16.86 -4.54 -10.12
N ILE A 616 16.81 -3.20 -10.12
CA ILE A 616 17.70 -2.36 -10.92
C ILE A 616 19.12 -2.41 -10.34
N LEU A 617 19.27 -2.33 -9.01
CA LEU A 617 20.58 -2.44 -8.35
C LEU A 617 21.21 -3.82 -8.59
N TYR A 618 20.43 -4.92 -8.56
CA TYR A 618 20.91 -6.27 -8.91
C TYR A 618 21.39 -6.36 -10.35
N LYS A 619 20.66 -5.76 -11.30
CA LYS A 619 21.09 -5.73 -12.72
C LYS A 619 22.38 -4.93 -12.90
N CYS A 620 22.51 -3.79 -12.22
CA CYS A 620 23.76 -3.02 -12.20
C CYS A 620 24.92 -3.82 -11.59
N ILE A 621 24.72 -4.47 -10.44
CA ILE A 621 25.73 -5.31 -9.75
C ILE A 621 26.19 -6.47 -10.64
N GLN A 622 25.26 -7.18 -11.30
CA GLN A 622 25.61 -8.29 -12.18
C GLN A 622 26.50 -7.85 -13.35
N ILE A 623 26.25 -6.65 -13.87
CA ILE A 623 26.99 -6.08 -15.00
C ILE A 623 28.35 -5.53 -14.52
N GLU A 624 28.39 -4.87 -13.37
CA GLU A 624 29.63 -4.43 -12.70
C GLU A 624 30.54 -5.62 -12.34
N TYR A 625 29.97 -6.73 -11.88
CA TYR A 625 30.71 -7.95 -11.57
C TYR A 625 31.39 -8.54 -12.82
N GLN A 626 30.72 -8.45 -13.99
CA GLN A 626 31.26 -8.94 -15.27
C GLN A 626 32.36 -8.05 -15.85
N LEU A 627 32.23 -6.72 -15.68
CA LEU A 627 33.14 -5.75 -16.29
C LEU A 627 34.31 -5.35 -15.38
N TYR A 628 34.06 -5.21 -14.07
CA TYR A 628 35.03 -4.71 -13.08
C TYR A 628 34.89 -5.42 -11.72
N PRO A 629 35.36 -6.67 -11.59
CA PRO A 629 35.19 -7.51 -10.39
C PRO A 629 35.89 -6.98 -9.12
N HIS A 630 36.75 -5.97 -9.25
CA HIS A 630 37.48 -5.33 -8.15
C HIS A 630 37.30 -3.81 -8.19
N SER A 631 36.05 -3.35 -8.26
CA SER A 631 35.73 -1.92 -8.21
C SER A 631 35.15 -1.53 -6.86
N ASN A 632 35.48 -0.31 -6.40
CA ASN A 632 34.81 0.32 -5.24
C ASN A 632 33.30 0.45 -5.44
N VAL A 633 32.84 0.43 -6.70
CA VAL A 633 31.42 0.53 -7.06
C VAL A 633 30.70 -0.77 -6.69
N LEU A 634 31.25 -1.92 -7.09
CA LEU A 634 30.71 -3.23 -6.74
C LEU A 634 30.65 -3.44 -5.21
N ALA A 635 31.66 -3.00 -4.47
CA ALA A 635 31.64 -3.03 -3.00
C ALA A 635 30.48 -2.21 -2.41
N SER A 636 30.32 -0.96 -2.86
CA SER A 636 29.24 -0.07 -2.39
C SER A 636 27.85 -0.63 -2.72
N SER A 637 27.69 -1.21 -3.91
CA SER A 637 26.43 -1.81 -4.34
C SER A 637 26.09 -3.07 -3.52
N ASN A 638 27.07 -3.93 -3.26
CA ASN A 638 26.90 -5.11 -2.38
C ASN A 638 26.58 -4.71 -0.94
N PHE A 639 27.24 -3.69 -0.39
CA PHE A 639 26.92 -3.16 0.95
C PHE A 639 25.45 -2.71 1.02
N LYS A 640 25.01 -1.92 0.04
CA LYS A 640 23.65 -1.36 0.01
C LYS A 640 22.59 -2.45 -0.16
N LEU A 641 22.89 -3.47 -0.98
CA LEU A 641 22.01 -4.63 -1.14
C LEU A 641 21.96 -5.48 0.13
N GLY A 642 23.09 -5.61 0.84
CA GLY A 642 23.16 -6.23 2.16
C GLY A 642 22.26 -5.54 3.18
N GLU A 643 22.22 -4.20 3.21
CA GLU A 643 21.32 -3.44 4.09
C GLU A 643 19.85 -3.76 3.81
N ILE A 644 19.48 -3.87 2.53
CA ILE A 644 18.10 -4.17 2.15
C ILE A 644 17.71 -5.60 2.54
N LYS A 645 18.60 -6.58 2.34
CA LYS A 645 18.36 -7.96 2.76
C LYS A 645 18.27 -8.09 4.27
N PHE A 646 19.06 -7.29 4.99
CA PHE A 646 18.97 -7.18 6.45
C PHE A 646 17.61 -6.63 6.90
N GLU A 647 17.12 -5.54 6.28
CA GLU A 647 15.79 -4.98 6.57
C GLU A 647 14.65 -5.97 6.25
N GLN A 648 14.81 -6.80 5.22
CA GLN A 648 13.86 -7.87 4.86
C GLN A 648 13.91 -9.08 5.81
N GLY A 649 14.85 -9.12 6.74
CA GLY A 649 15.07 -10.25 7.65
C GLY A 649 15.79 -11.45 7.03
N ASP A 650 16.29 -11.33 5.78
CA ASP A 650 17.11 -12.35 5.13
C ASP A 650 18.58 -12.20 5.54
N TYR A 651 18.86 -12.58 6.78
CA TYR A 651 20.19 -12.44 7.38
C TYR A 651 21.26 -13.32 6.71
N VAL A 652 20.87 -14.37 5.98
CA VAL A 652 21.81 -15.28 5.30
C VAL A 652 22.35 -14.61 4.05
N GLU A 653 21.46 -14.10 3.19
CA GLU A 653 21.90 -13.41 1.97
C GLU A 653 22.57 -12.08 2.30
N ALA A 654 22.07 -11.33 3.30
CA ALA A 654 22.70 -10.11 3.77
C ALA A 654 24.15 -10.36 4.20
N LYS A 655 24.41 -11.45 4.94
CA LYS A 655 25.77 -11.79 5.42
C LYS A 655 26.70 -12.03 4.24
N LYS A 656 26.26 -12.84 3.28
CA LYS A 656 27.03 -13.15 2.08
C LYS A 656 27.41 -11.89 1.30
N LEU A 657 26.45 -10.97 1.10
CA LEU A 657 26.68 -9.71 0.40
C LEU A 657 27.68 -8.80 1.14
N TYR A 658 27.61 -8.73 2.47
CA TYR A 658 28.59 -7.97 3.25
C TYR A 658 29.98 -8.64 3.28
N GLU A 659 30.06 -9.98 3.30
CA GLU A 659 31.34 -10.69 3.19
C GLU A 659 31.98 -10.47 1.81
N GLU A 660 31.19 -10.50 0.73
CA GLU A 660 31.64 -10.17 -0.62
C GLU A 660 32.07 -8.70 -0.71
N CYS A 661 31.30 -7.78 -0.13
CA CYS A 661 31.66 -6.37 -0.02
C CYS A 661 33.03 -6.21 0.67
N LEU A 662 33.21 -6.81 1.85
CA LEU A 662 34.43 -6.72 2.63
C LEU A 662 35.67 -7.21 1.84
N GLN A 663 35.53 -8.35 1.14
CA GLN A 663 36.60 -8.89 0.30
C GLN A 663 36.99 -7.96 -0.85
N ILE A 664 36.01 -7.27 -1.45
CA ILE A 664 36.27 -6.30 -2.51
C ILE A 664 36.94 -5.05 -1.93
N GLU A 665 36.42 -4.50 -0.83
CA GLU A 665 36.99 -3.32 -0.17
C GLU A 665 38.45 -3.53 0.24
N GLU A 666 38.79 -4.68 0.81
CA GLU A 666 40.16 -5.02 1.18
C GLU A 666 41.11 -5.05 -0.03
N LYS A 667 40.65 -5.57 -1.17
CA LYS A 667 41.42 -5.61 -2.41
C LYS A 667 41.58 -4.22 -3.03
N VAL A 668 40.54 -3.39 -3.00
CA VAL A 668 40.57 -2.08 -3.64
C VAL A 668 41.37 -1.07 -2.83
N TYR A 669 41.18 -1.03 -1.51
CA TYR A 669 41.89 -0.08 -0.66
C TYR A 669 43.31 -0.57 -0.30
N GLY A 670 43.59 -1.87 -0.39
CA GLY A 670 44.87 -2.47 -0.02
C GLY A 670 45.18 -2.37 1.49
N THR A 671 44.21 -1.93 2.29
CA THR A 671 44.29 -1.76 3.74
C THR A 671 42.93 -2.02 4.36
N ARG A 672 42.92 -2.59 5.57
CA ARG A 672 41.70 -2.67 6.41
C ARG A 672 41.38 -1.33 7.10
N GLN A 673 42.30 -0.36 7.06
CA GLN A 673 42.13 0.94 7.73
C GLN A 673 41.38 1.93 6.84
N HIS A 674 40.11 1.67 6.60
CA HIS A 674 39.24 2.54 5.80
C HIS A 674 37.85 2.69 6.45
N PRO A 675 37.21 3.86 6.40
CA PRO A 675 35.85 4.05 6.94
C PRO A 675 34.84 3.02 6.43
N SER A 676 34.85 2.72 5.12
CA SER A 676 33.90 1.78 4.52
C SER A 676 34.07 0.36 5.04
N VAL A 677 35.32 -0.11 5.19
CA VAL A 677 35.65 -1.42 5.79
C VAL A 677 35.08 -1.50 7.22
N ALA A 678 35.22 -0.43 8.01
CA ALA A 678 34.64 -0.38 9.34
C ALA A 678 33.11 -0.44 9.33
N SER A 679 32.43 0.22 8.38
CA SER A 679 30.98 0.14 8.21
C SER A 679 30.52 -1.26 7.84
N THR A 680 31.22 -1.94 6.94
CA THR A 680 30.93 -3.33 6.53
C THR A 680 31.08 -4.30 7.70
N ILE A 681 32.15 -4.16 8.49
CA ILE A 681 32.36 -4.97 9.71
C ILE A 681 31.27 -4.68 10.76
N TYR A 682 30.85 -3.42 10.90
CA TYR A 682 29.74 -3.06 11.78
C TYR A 682 28.43 -3.74 11.36
N ALA A 683 28.10 -3.74 10.06
CA ALA A 683 26.92 -4.41 9.54
C ALA A 683 26.96 -5.94 9.72
N LEU A 684 28.12 -6.56 9.52
CA LEU A 684 28.33 -7.98 9.84
C LEU A 684 28.12 -8.27 11.33
N GLY A 685 28.54 -7.37 12.21
CA GLY A 685 28.26 -7.43 13.65
C GLY A 685 26.76 -7.41 13.96
N GLN A 686 25.99 -6.55 13.28
CA GLN A 686 24.53 -6.51 13.47
C GLN A 686 23.85 -7.82 13.06
N ILE A 687 24.30 -8.44 11.97
CA ILE A 687 23.81 -9.75 11.55
C ILE A 687 24.12 -10.83 12.60
N ALA A 688 25.37 -10.90 13.07
CA ALA A 688 25.76 -11.86 14.07
C ALA A 688 24.93 -11.70 15.36
N ALA A 689 24.62 -10.46 15.74
CA ALA A 689 23.78 -10.15 16.91
C ALA A 689 22.35 -10.70 16.74
N ASN A 690 21.75 -10.49 15.56
CA ASN A 690 20.40 -10.98 15.25
C ASN A 690 20.33 -12.51 15.11
N GLN A 691 21.44 -13.15 14.74
CA GLN A 691 21.55 -14.61 14.72
C GLN A 691 21.82 -15.21 16.11
N GLY A 692 22.10 -14.37 17.12
CA GLY A 692 22.39 -14.80 18.49
C GLY A 692 23.85 -15.22 18.73
N ASP A 693 24.77 -14.95 17.80
CA ASP A 693 26.21 -15.19 17.99
C ASP A 693 26.87 -13.96 18.63
N TYR A 694 26.66 -13.79 19.93
CA TYR A 694 27.19 -12.64 20.66
C TYR A 694 28.72 -12.65 20.78
N ALA A 695 29.37 -13.80 20.65
CA ALA A 695 30.82 -13.91 20.71
C ALA A 695 31.47 -13.32 19.44
N GLU A 696 31.01 -13.74 18.26
CA GLU A 696 31.51 -13.17 17.00
C GLU A 696 31.10 -11.69 16.86
N THR A 697 29.89 -11.34 17.31
CA THR A 697 29.42 -9.94 17.32
C THR A 697 30.39 -9.03 18.09
N LYS A 698 30.77 -9.42 19.30
CA LYS A 698 31.67 -8.64 20.15
C LYS A 698 33.02 -8.43 19.45
N LYS A 699 33.58 -9.49 18.87
CA LYS A 699 34.85 -9.44 18.13
C LYS A 699 34.77 -8.49 16.92
N LEU A 700 33.69 -8.55 16.13
CA LEU A 700 33.49 -7.68 14.97
C LEU A 700 33.34 -6.21 15.40
N TYR A 701 32.58 -5.92 16.46
CA TYR A 701 32.45 -4.53 16.94
C TYR A 701 33.74 -4.00 17.59
N GLU A 702 34.52 -4.83 18.28
CA GLU A 702 35.84 -4.45 18.79
C GLU A 702 36.82 -4.15 17.64
N GLU A 703 36.79 -4.95 16.57
CA GLU A 703 37.56 -4.69 15.35
C GLU A 703 37.13 -3.38 14.67
N CYS A 704 35.82 -3.18 14.49
CA CYS A 704 35.25 -1.94 13.94
C CYS A 704 35.71 -0.71 14.74
N LEU A 705 35.63 -0.77 16.07
CA LEU A 705 36.07 0.29 16.96
C LEU A 705 37.56 0.60 16.79
N GLN A 706 38.42 -0.42 16.73
CA GLN A 706 39.85 -0.25 16.52
C GLN A 706 40.18 0.41 15.18
N ILE A 707 39.48 0.01 14.11
CA ILE A 707 39.66 0.60 12.78
C ILE A 707 39.22 2.07 12.80
N GLN A 708 38.03 2.38 13.31
CA GLN A 708 37.51 3.74 13.34
C GLN A 708 38.39 4.69 14.16
N VAL A 709 38.89 4.27 15.32
CA VAL A 709 39.78 5.11 16.14
C VAL A 709 41.09 5.41 15.41
N LYS A 710 41.65 4.44 14.68
CA LYS A 710 42.86 4.65 13.86
C LYS A 710 42.60 5.57 12.67
N VAL A 711 41.49 5.37 11.97
CA VAL A 711 41.11 6.12 10.76
C VAL A 711 40.83 7.58 11.07
N TYR A 712 40.05 7.86 12.13
CA TYR A 712 39.70 9.23 12.49
C TYR A 712 40.76 9.92 13.37
N GLY A 713 41.74 9.18 13.88
CA GLY A 713 42.79 9.70 14.77
C GLY A 713 42.28 10.21 16.13
N THR A 714 40.98 10.07 16.40
CA THR A 714 40.32 10.52 17.61
C THR A 714 39.26 9.52 18.06
N ARG A 715 39.08 9.44 19.36
CA ARG A 715 37.96 8.70 19.97
C ARG A 715 36.67 9.53 19.99
N GLN A 716 36.76 10.83 19.68
CA GLN A 716 35.65 11.79 19.69
C GLN A 716 35.06 11.93 18.28
N HIS A 717 34.38 10.89 17.81
CA HIS A 717 33.74 10.87 16.48
C HIS A 717 32.38 10.14 16.55
N PRO A 718 31.34 10.59 15.81
CA PRO A 718 30.04 9.91 15.79
C PRO A 718 30.12 8.40 15.53
N SER A 719 30.89 7.98 14.53
CA SER A 719 31.02 6.54 14.18
C SER A 719 31.64 5.72 15.32
N VAL A 720 32.63 6.27 16.02
CA VAL A 720 33.26 5.64 17.19
C VAL A 720 32.22 5.49 18.33
N ALA A 721 31.39 6.52 18.54
CA ALA A 721 30.31 6.46 19.51
C ALA A 721 29.28 5.38 19.17
N SER A 722 28.94 5.19 17.88
CA SER A 722 28.04 4.11 17.42
C SER A 722 28.62 2.71 17.67
N ALA A 723 29.92 2.51 17.48
CA ALA A 723 30.58 1.24 17.78
C ALA A 723 30.60 0.95 19.30
N ILE A 724 30.92 1.95 20.13
CA ILE A 724 30.87 1.83 21.60
C ILE A 724 29.44 1.55 22.08
N TYR A 725 28.44 2.23 21.49
CA TYR A 725 27.03 2.01 21.79
C TYR A 725 26.62 0.56 21.49
N ALA A 726 27.01 0.03 20.33
CA ALA A 726 26.73 -1.35 19.96
C ALA A 726 27.42 -2.36 20.89
N LEU A 727 28.66 -2.10 21.31
CA LEU A 727 29.33 -2.91 22.33
C LEU A 727 28.58 -2.89 23.68
N GLY A 728 28.02 -1.74 24.06
CA GLY A 728 27.16 -1.61 25.24
C GLY A 728 25.91 -2.49 25.14
N GLN A 729 25.26 -2.54 23.98
CA GLN A 729 24.10 -3.41 23.74
C GLN A 729 24.45 -4.88 23.88
N ILE A 730 25.60 -5.30 23.34
CA ILE A 730 26.06 -6.68 23.45
C ILE A 730 26.44 -7.03 24.88
N ALA A 731 27.13 -6.15 25.60
CA ALA A 731 27.42 -6.36 27.02
C ALA A 731 26.12 -6.53 27.83
N SER A 732 25.09 -5.71 27.55
CA SER A 732 23.77 -5.84 28.17
C SER A 732 23.09 -7.16 27.83
N ASN A 733 23.13 -7.60 26.57
CA ASN A 733 22.57 -8.88 26.12
C ASN A 733 23.33 -10.10 26.68
N GLN A 734 24.62 -9.95 26.96
CA GLN A 734 25.45 -10.94 27.65
C GLN A 734 25.29 -10.92 29.18
N GLY A 735 24.48 -10.00 29.72
CA GLY A 735 24.21 -9.86 31.15
C GLY A 735 25.28 -9.11 31.94
N ASP A 736 26.29 -8.53 31.28
CA ASP A 736 27.28 -7.65 31.91
C ASP A 736 26.79 -6.20 31.92
N TYR A 737 25.82 -5.95 32.80
CA TYR A 737 25.18 -4.63 32.92
C TYR A 737 26.12 -3.54 33.42
N ALA A 738 27.18 -3.91 34.14
CA ALA A 738 28.17 -2.97 34.66
C ALA A 738 29.05 -2.43 33.53
N GLU A 739 29.57 -3.31 32.67
CA GLU A 739 30.32 -2.87 31.50
C GLU A 739 29.43 -2.15 30.49
N ALA A 740 28.18 -2.62 30.29
CA ALA A 740 27.21 -1.94 29.43
C ALA A 740 26.98 -0.48 29.87
N LYS A 741 26.75 -0.25 31.17
CA LYS A 741 26.60 1.10 31.73
C LYS A 741 27.82 1.97 31.46
N LYS A 742 29.03 1.45 31.69
CA LYS A 742 30.28 2.19 31.48
C LYS A 742 30.48 2.56 30.00
N LEU A 743 30.20 1.64 29.08
CA LEU A 743 30.26 1.90 27.63
C LEU A 743 29.24 2.95 27.19
N TYR A 744 28.01 2.88 27.72
CA TYR A 744 27.01 3.91 27.44
C TYR A 744 27.35 5.28 28.04
N GLU A 745 27.96 5.33 29.23
CA GLU A 745 28.46 6.58 29.82
C GLU A 745 29.60 7.18 28.97
N GLU A 746 30.51 6.35 28.44
CA GLU A 746 31.54 6.78 27.48
C GLU A 746 30.90 7.33 26.19
N CYS A 747 29.93 6.62 25.61
CA CYS A 747 29.17 7.05 24.44
C CYS A 747 28.45 8.39 24.68
N LEU A 748 27.82 8.55 25.85
CA LEU A 748 27.11 9.77 26.25
C LEU A 748 28.07 10.97 26.29
N GLN A 749 29.27 10.80 26.84
CA GLN A 749 30.29 11.85 26.87
C GLN A 749 30.73 12.27 25.47
N ILE A 750 30.88 11.31 24.55
CA ILE A 750 31.23 11.60 23.16
C ILE A 750 30.09 12.34 22.46
N HIS A 751 28.85 11.86 22.57
CA HIS A 751 27.69 12.51 21.96
C HIS A 751 27.52 13.96 22.45
N VAL A 752 27.61 14.22 23.76
CA VAL A 752 27.50 15.59 24.29
C VAL A 752 28.60 16.51 23.78
N LYS A 753 29.84 16.01 23.65
CA LYS A 753 30.96 16.79 23.11
C LYS A 753 30.84 17.07 21.61
N VAL A 754 30.44 16.06 20.84
CA VAL A 754 30.31 16.17 19.38
C VAL A 754 29.18 17.11 18.98
N TYR A 755 28.02 17.00 19.63
CA TYR A 755 26.86 17.85 19.31
C TYR A 755 26.90 19.21 20.02
N GLY A 756 27.81 19.42 20.98
CA GLY A 756 27.94 20.65 21.75
C GLY A 756 26.74 20.97 22.66
N THR A 757 25.75 20.08 22.73
CA THR A 757 24.53 20.24 23.52
C THR A 757 24.09 18.91 24.11
N ARG A 758 23.44 18.98 25.27
CA ARG A 758 22.74 17.84 25.88
C ARG A 758 21.33 17.67 25.30
N GLN A 759 20.81 18.68 24.59
CA GLN A 759 19.49 18.69 23.97
C GLN A 759 19.57 18.10 22.54
N HIS A 760 19.94 16.83 22.42
CA HIS A 760 20.05 16.13 21.14
C HIS A 760 19.43 14.73 21.21
N LEU A 761 18.85 14.25 20.11
CA LEU A 761 18.15 12.95 20.08
C LEU A 761 19.09 11.77 20.37
N SER A 762 20.31 11.78 19.82
CA SER A 762 21.33 10.76 20.11
C SER A 762 21.80 10.78 21.57
N VAL A 763 21.67 11.90 22.27
CA VAL A 763 21.96 11.98 23.71
C VAL A 763 20.81 11.35 24.50
N ALA A 764 19.57 11.63 24.11
CA ALA A 764 18.38 11.02 24.72
C ALA A 764 18.36 9.49 24.55
N SER A 765 18.74 8.95 23.39
CA SER A 765 18.84 7.50 23.18
C SER A 765 19.91 6.85 24.05
N THR A 766 21.08 7.46 24.20
CA THR A 766 22.12 6.93 25.11
C THR A 766 21.68 6.97 26.58
N ILE A 767 21.00 8.04 27.01
CA ILE A 767 20.43 8.14 28.36
C ILE A 767 19.38 7.05 28.60
N HIS A 768 18.54 6.77 27.60
CA HIS A 768 17.55 5.69 27.64
C HIS A 768 18.20 4.33 27.89
N GLU A 769 19.28 4.00 27.18
CA GLU A 769 20.02 2.73 27.38
C GLU A 769 20.71 2.62 28.74
N ILE A 770 21.26 3.72 29.27
CA ILE A 770 21.80 3.75 30.65
C ILE A 770 20.67 3.47 31.64
N GLY A 771 19.47 4.01 31.41
CA GLY A 771 18.27 3.72 32.17
C GLY A 771 17.91 2.22 32.16
N ILE A 772 18.01 1.56 31.01
CA ILE A 772 17.77 0.11 30.88
C ILE A 772 18.79 -0.66 31.72
N ALA A 773 20.08 -0.38 31.56
CA ALA A 773 21.14 -1.07 32.30
C ALA A 773 20.97 -0.94 33.82
N LEU A 774 20.62 0.26 34.30
CA LEU A 774 20.34 0.50 35.73
C LEU A 774 19.08 -0.21 36.22
N SER A 775 18.03 -0.25 35.39
CA SER A 775 16.79 -0.98 35.68
C SER A 775 17.06 -2.48 35.85
N LEU A 776 17.85 -3.07 34.94
CA LEU A 776 18.24 -4.47 35.00
C LEU A 776 19.14 -4.80 36.21
N GLN A 777 19.90 -3.83 36.71
CA GLN A 777 20.65 -3.95 37.98
C GLN A 777 19.79 -3.73 39.24
N GLY A 778 18.51 -3.35 39.10
CA GLY A 778 17.61 -3.06 40.22
C GLY A 778 17.70 -1.63 40.78
N HIS A 779 18.45 -0.73 40.15
CA HIS A 779 18.56 0.68 40.54
C HIS A 779 17.40 1.52 39.97
N TYR A 780 16.15 1.12 40.27
CA TYR A 780 14.95 1.69 39.64
C TYR A 780 14.77 3.21 39.86
N ALA A 781 15.19 3.74 41.02
CA ALA A 781 15.08 5.16 41.32
C ALA A 781 16.01 6.03 40.45
N GLU A 782 17.22 5.53 40.13
CA GLU A 782 18.15 6.21 39.23
C GLU A 782 17.70 6.10 37.77
N ALA A 783 17.23 4.91 37.36
CA ALA A 783 16.66 4.69 36.04
C ALA A 783 15.47 5.63 35.76
N LYS A 784 14.56 5.80 36.74
CA LYS A 784 13.42 6.72 36.63
C LYS A 784 13.86 8.16 36.32
N LYS A 785 14.88 8.68 37.03
CA LYS A 785 15.40 10.04 36.80
C LYS A 785 15.95 10.21 35.38
N LEU A 786 16.66 9.20 34.86
CA LEU A 786 17.21 9.24 33.50
C LEU A 786 16.11 9.17 32.43
N TYR A 787 15.07 8.37 32.63
CA TYR A 787 13.93 8.35 31.70
C TYR A 787 13.11 9.65 31.74
N GLU A 788 12.96 10.28 32.91
CA GLU A 788 12.37 11.62 33.03
C GLU A 788 13.21 12.66 32.29
N GLU A 789 14.54 12.60 32.39
CA GLU A 789 15.46 13.45 31.62
C GLU A 789 15.32 13.21 30.10
N CYS A 790 15.30 11.94 29.67
CA CYS A 790 15.10 11.56 28.26
C CYS A 790 13.78 12.10 27.71
N LEU A 791 12.68 11.94 28.46
CA LEU A 791 11.37 12.45 28.11
C LEU A 791 11.38 13.97 27.94
N GLN A 792 12.02 14.71 28.86
CA GLN A 792 12.14 16.16 28.78
C GLN A 792 12.92 16.63 27.54
N ILE A 793 14.02 15.95 27.20
CA ILE A 793 14.81 16.26 26.00
C ILE A 793 13.95 16.03 24.74
N GLN A 794 13.31 14.88 24.63
CA GLN A 794 12.50 14.54 23.46
C GLN A 794 11.33 15.51 23.27
N VAL A 795 10.58 15.84 24.33
CA VAL A 795 9.46 16.80 24.23
C VAL A 795 9.94 18.19 23.80
N LYS A 796 11.10 18.64 24.30
CA LYS A 796 11.68 19.94 23.88
C LYS A 796 12.13 19.94 22.43
N VAL A 797 12.79 18.87 21.97
CA VAL A 797 13.32 18.78 20.60
C VAL A 797 12.19 18.64 19.56
N TYR A 798 11.18 17.80 19.84
CA TYR A 798 10.05 17.61 18.93
C TYR A 798 8.99 18.73 19.00
N GLY A 799 9.02 19.57 20.05
CA GLY A 799 8.03 20.62 20.28
C GLY A 799 6.61 20.12 20.60
N THR A 800 6.42 18.80 20.71
CA THR A 800 5.14 18.15 20.98
C THR A 800 5.32 16.93 21.88
N ARG A 801 4.28 16.64 22.67
CA ARG A 801 4.17 15.39 23.41
C ARG A 801 3.58 14.25 22.57
N GLN A 802 2.97 14.57 21.42
CA GLN A 802 2.33 13.62 20.51
C GLN A 802 3.35 13.13 19.46
N HIS A 803 4.34 12.35 19.89
CA HIS A 803 5.38 11.80 19.01
C HIS A 803 5.74 10.36 19.41
N PRO A 804 6.03 9.43 18.47
CA PRO A 804 6.36 8.04 18.79
C PRO A 804 7.52 7.87 19.76
N SER A 805 8.60 8.64 19.60
CA SER A 805 9.76 8.57 20.49
C SER A 805 9.43 9.02 21.92
N VAL A 806 8.55 10.00 22.08
CA VAL A 806 8.05 10.45 23.40
C VAL A 806 7.22 9.35 24.06
N ALA A 807 6.38 8.66 23.28
CA ALA A 807 5.62 7.50 23.77
C ALA A 807 6.54 6.35 24.22
N SER A 808 7.67 6.12 23.54
CA SER A 808 8.68 5.14 23.97
C SER A 808 9.30 5.48 25.33
N ALA A 809 9.61 6.75 25.62
CA ALA A 809 10.09 7.15 26.95
C ALA A 809 9.02 6.98 28.04
N ILE A 810 7.75 7.30 27.73
CA ILE A 810 6.61 7.07 28.64
C ILE A 810 6.42 5.58 28.90
N TYR A 811 6.55 4.74 27.87
CA TYR A 811 6.49 3.29 27.97
C TYR A 811 7.58 2.75 28.91
N ALA A 812 8.82 3.25 28.80
CA ALA A 812 9.91 2.88 29.70
C ALA A 812 9.64 3.30 31.16
N LEU A 813 9.07 4.48 31.40
CA LEU A 813 8.63 4.89 32.73
C LEU A 813 7.53 3.96 33.29
N GLY A 814 6.61 3.51 32.43
CA GLY A 814 5.60 2.51 32.77
C GLY A 814 6.22 1.19 33.22
N GLN A 815 7.27 0.72 32.54
CA GLN A 815 8.01 -0.48 32.94
C GLN A 815 8.68 -0.32 34.30
N ILE A 816 9.29 0.84 34.58
CA ILE A 816 9.90 1.10 35.88
C ILE A 816 8.86 1.10 37.00
N ALA A 817 7.72 1.77 36.79
CA ALA A 817 6.63 1.76 37.75
C ALA A 817 6.13 0.33 38.02
N ALA A 818 6.00 -0.48 36.98
CA ALA A 818 5.62 -1.90 37.09
C ALA A 818 6.65 -2.71 37.90
N ASN A 819 7.93 -2.52 37.65
CA ASN A 819 9.01 -3.21 38.35
C ASN A 819 9.12 -2.80 39.82
N GLN A 820 8.76 -1.56 40.15
CA GLN A 820 8.64 -1.08 41.53
C GLN A 820 7.37 -1.59 42.23
N GLY A 821 6.42 -2.16 41.49
CA GLY A 821 5.15 -2.67 42.01
C GLY A 821 4.03 -1.62 42.07
N ASP A 822 4.25 -0.42 41.53
CA ASP A 822 3.20 0.59 41.35
C ASP A 822 2.43 0.33 40.04
N TYR A 823 1.61 -0.72 40.08
CA TYR A 823 0.82 -1.15 38.93
C TYR A 823 -0.23 -0.13 38.50
N ALA A 824 -0.67 0.75 39.40
CA ALA A 824 -1.65 1.80 39.09
C ALA A 824 -1.01 2.88 38.22
N GLU A 825 0.16 3.39 38.61
CA GLU A 825 0.89 4.37 37.79
C GLU A 825 1.38 3.75 36.48
N ALA A 826 1.85 2.49 36.50
CA ALA A 826 2.24 1.78 35.28
C ALA A 826 1.09 1.68 34.27
N LYS A 827 -0.11 1.31 34.73
CA LYS A 827 -1.31 1.25 33.87
C LYS A 827 -1.62 2.60 33.25
N LYS A 828 -1.60 3.68 34.04
CA LYS A 828 -1.85 5.04 33.57
C LYS A 828 -0.84 5.49 32.50
N LEU A 829 0.45 5.21 32.70
CA LEU A 829 1.51 5.53 31.74
C LEU A 829 1.36 4.73 30.44
N TYR A 830 1.01 3.45 30.52
CA TYR A 830 0.75 2.65 29.32
C TYR A 830 -0.53 3.06 28.59
N GLU A 831 -1.58 3.47 29.29
CA GLU A 831 -2.78 4.05 28.68
C GLU A 831 -2.48 5.38 27.96
N GLU A 832 -1.65 6.25 28.56
CA GLU A 832 -1.16 7.47 27.91
C GLU A 832 -0.36 7.13 26.64
N CYS A 833 0.58 6.17 26.73
CA CYS A 833 1.36 5.69 25.59
C CYS A 833 0.48 5.14 24.47
N LEU A 834 -0.54 4.34 24.82
CA LEU A 834 -1.50 3.76 23.88
C LEU A 834 -2.29 4.86 23.16
N GLN A 835 -2.76 5.88 23.89
CA GLN A 835 -3.47 7.01 23.30
C GLN A 835 -2.60 7.81 22.32
N ILE A 836 -1.33 8.04 22.67
CA ILE A 836 -0.38 8.71 21.77
C ILE A 836 -0.16 7.86 20.53
N HIS A 837 0.13 6.56 20.67
CA HIS A 837 0.32 5.67 19.53
C HIS A 837 -0.92 5.63 18.61
N VAL A 838 -2.12 5.44 19.15
CA VAL A 838 -3.35 5.40 18.33
C VAL A 838 -3.61 6.74 17.62
N LYS A 839 -3.37 7.87 18.29
CA LYS A 839 -3.53 9.20 17.66
C LYS A 839 -2.50 9.47 16.57
N VAL A 840 -1.24 9.13 16.82
CA VAL A 840 -0.14 9.37 15.87
C VAL A 840 -0.28 8.50 14.63
N TYR A 841 -0.62 7.21 14.79
CA TYR A 841 -0.73 6.29 13.67
C TYR A 841 -2.10 6.33 12.98
N GLY A 842 -3.11 6.97 13.57
CA GLY A 842 -4.48 7.05 13.05
C GLY A 842 -5.21 5.69 12.99
N THR A 843 -4.57 4.62 13.46
CA THR A 843 -5.08 3.26 13.47
C THR A 843 -4.69 2.53 14.74
N ARG A 844 -5.50 1.55 15.14
CA ARG A 844 -5.15 0.57 16.16
C ARG A 844 -4.26 -0.56 15.62
N GLN A 845 -4.18 -0.70 14.29
CA GLN A 845 -3.45 -1.79 13.62
C GLN A 845 -1.98 -1.39 13.39
N HIS A 846 -1.17 -1.35 14.45
CA HIS A 846 0.24 -0.98 14.37
C HIS A 846 1.10 -1.76 15.40
N PRO A 847 2.36 -2.15 15.12
CA PRO A 847 3.22 -2.87 16.06
C PRO A 847 3.43 -2.18 17.41
N SER A 848 3.60 -0.84 17.40
CA SER A 848 3.74 -0.06 18.65
C SER A 848 2.47 -0.09 19.51
N VAL A 849 1.29 -0.23 18.88
CA VAL A 849 0.01 -0.37 19.60
C VAL A 849 -0.08 -1.77 20.22
N SER A 850 0.26 -2.83 19.47
CA SER A 850 0.25 -4.20 19.98
C SER A 850 1.20 -4.37 21.17
N SER A 851 2.42 -3.83 21.09
CA SER A 851 3.39 -3.87 22.20
C SER A 851 2.92 -3.14 23.47
N THR A 852 2.16 -2.06 23.32
CA THR A 852 1.58 -1.32 24.46
C THR A 852 0.43 -2.10 25.10
N ILE A 853 -0.44 -2.71 24.29
CA ILE A 853 -1.53 -3.58 24.76
C ILE A 853 -0.96 -4.81 25.48
N ARG A 854 0.09 -5.42 24.95
CA ARG A 854 0.81 -6.52 25.61
C ARG A 854 1.36 -6.11 26.97
N ALA A 855 1.92 -4.91 27.11
CA ALA A 855 2.36 -4.42 28.41
C ALA A 855 1.20 -4.24 29.41
N LEU A 856 0.04 -3.75 28.95
CA LEU A 856 -1.17 -3.70 29.78
C LEU A 856 -1.64 -5.10 30.21
N GLY A 857 -1.56 -6.08 29.32
CA GLY A 857 -1.82 -7.49 29.63
C GLY A 857 -0.89 -8.03 30.73
N GLN A 858 0.40 -7.66 30.67
CA GLN A 858 1.36 -8.04 31.71
C GLN A 858 1.02 -7.41 33.08
N ILE A 859 0.55 -6.16 33.10
CA ILE A 859 0.09 -5.52 34.33
C ILE A 859 -1.13 -6.24 34.91
N ALA A 860 -2.12 -6.58 34.07
CA ALA A 860 -3.29 -7.36 34.50
C ALA A 860 -2.88 -8.72 35.08
N ALA A 861 -1.95 -9.43 34.43
CA ALA A 861 -1.42 -10.70 34.92
C ALA A 861 -0.70 -10.54 36.28
N ASN A 862 0.12 -9.49 36.45
CA ASN A 862 0.82 -9.22 37.71
C ASN A 862 -0.14 -8.84 38.86
N GLN A 863 -1.31 -8.27 38.55
CA GLN A 863 -2.38 -7.99 39.51
C GLN A 863 -3.24 -9.23 39.83
N GLY A 864 -3.02 -10.35 39.12
CA GLY A 864 -3.76 -11.60 39.29
C GLY A 864 -5.05 -11.70 38.45
N ASP A 865 -5.34 -10.71 37.61
CA ASP A 865 -6.46 -10.75 36.66
C ASP A 865 -6.03 -11.43 35.35
N TYR A 866 -5.87 -12.75 35.41
CA TYR A 866 -5.42 -13.54 34.28
C TYR A 866 -6.44 -13.60 33.14
N ALA A 867 -7.73 -13.36 33.43
CA ALA A 867 -8.79 -13.36 32.42
C ALA A 867 -8.68 -12.11 31.53
N GLU A 868 -8.51 -10.94 32.14
CA GLU A 868 -8.28 -9.70 31.38
C GLU A 868 -6.92 -9.74 30.66
N ALA A 869 -5.88 -10.29 31.30
CA ALA A 869 -4.58 -10.47 30.64
C ALA A 869 -4.68 -11.30 29.35
N LYS A 870 -5.38 -12.44 29.40
CA LYS A 870 -5.63 -13.29 28.24
C LYS A 870 -6.35 -12.51 27.12
N LYS A 871 -7.40 -11.77 27.46
CA LYS A 871 -8.16 -10.98 26.49
C LYS A 871 -7.30 -9.90 25.81
N LEU A 872 -6.47 -9.19 26.57
CA LEU A 872 -5.54 -8.19 26.03
C LEU A 872 -4.47 -8.83 25.13
N TYR A 873 -3.96 -10.01 25.50
CA TYR A 873 -3.01 -10.74 24.65
C TYR A 873 -3.66 -11.28 23.37
N GLU A 874 -4.92 -11.73 23.42
CA GLU A 874 -5.68 -12.11 22.22
C GLU A 874 -5.94 -10.92 21.29
N GLU A 875 -6.25 -9.73 21.83
CA GLU A 875 -6.33 -8.49 21.05
C GLU A 875 -4.97 -8.17 20.38
N CYS A 876 -3.87 -8.27 21.13
CA CYS A 876 -2.52 -8.09 20.62
C CYS A 876 -2.21 -9.06 19.47
N LEU A 877 -2.55 -10.34 19.64
CA LEU A 877 -2.32 -11.38 18.63
C LEU A 877 -3.07 -11.09 17.33
N GLN A 878 -4.35 -10.68 17.43
CA GLN A 878 -5.15 -10.33 16.25
C GLN A 878 -4.59 -9.12 15.50
N ILE A 879 -4.06 -8.12 16.22
CA ILE A 879 -3.39 -6.97 15.61
C ILE A 879 -2.13 -7.42 14.89
N GLU A 880 -1.28 -8.21 15.55
CA GLU A 880 -0.01 -8.66 14.99
C GLU A 880 -0.20 -9.56 13.76
N GLU A 881 -1.16 -10.49 13.78
CA GLU A 881 -1.47 -11.34 12.62
C GLU A 881 -1.95 -10.51 11.41
N LYS A 882 -2.75 -9.47 11.64
CA LYS A 882 -3.20 -8.55 10.58
C LYS A 882 -2.09 -7.66 10.05
N VAL A 883 -1.24 -7.15 10.93
CA VAL A 883 -0.14 -6.23 10.58
C VAL A 883 0.95 -6.97 9.81
N TYR A 884 1.41 -8.12 10.29
CA TYR A 884 2.50 -8.85 9.64
C TYR A 884 2.01 -9.73 8.47
N GLY A 885 0.70 -10.00 8.37
CA GLY A 885 0.11 -10.86 7.34
C GLY A 885 0.56 -12.32 7.41
N THR A 886 1.32 -12.69 8.44
CA THR A 886 1.83 -14.03 8.70
C THR A 886 1.82 -14.31 10.19
N ARG A 887 1.56 -15.57 10.53
CA ARG A 887 1.69 -16.09 11.89
C ARG A 887 3.15 -16.45 12.23
N GLN A 888 4.02 -16.53 11.22
CA GLN A 888 5.43 -16.88 11.36
C GLN A 888 6.28 -15.62 11.63
N HIS A 889 6.05 -14.95 12.77
CA HIS A 889 6.77 -13.73 13.14
C HIS A 889 7.25 -13.77 14.61
N PRO A 890 8.42 -13.19 14.97
CA PRO A 890 8.93 -13.20 16.35
C PRO A 890 7.98 -12.57 17.37
N SER A 891 7.31 -11.48 17.00
CA SER A 891 6.35 -10.79 17.88
C SER A 891 5.13 -11.66 18.15
N VAL A 892 4.57 -12.30 17.11
CA VAL A 892 3.45 -13.24 17.22
C VAL A 892 3.80 -14.40 18.15
N ALA A 893 4.99 -15.00 17.98
CA ALA A 893 5.47 -16.06 18.85
C ALA A 893 5.61 -15.60 20.32
N SER A 894 5.98 -14.34 20.55
CA SER A 894 6.09 -13.77 21.89
C SER A 894 4.72 -13.56 22.51
N THR A 895 3.74 -13.06 21.76
CA THR A 895 2.36 -12.93 22.24
C THR A 895 1.73 -14.29 22.56
N ILE A 896 1.97 -15.32 21.73
CA ILE A 896 1.54 -16.70 22.01
C ILE A 896 2.17 -17.23 23.32
N HIS A 897 3.45 -16.93 23.56
CA HIS A 897 4.12 -17.28 24.81
C HIS A 897 3.44 -16.64 26.03
N GLU A 898 3.06 -15.36 25.94
CA GLU A 898 2.36 -14.67 27.03
C GLU A 898 0.95 -15.22 27.30
N ILE A 899 0.22 -15.61 26.25
CA ILE A 899 -1.08 -16.30 26.39
C ILE A 899 -0.89 -17.65 27.11
N GLY A 900 0.13 -18.41 26.72
CA GLY A 900 0.51 -19.66 27.39
C GLY A 900 0.83 -19.46 28.87
N MET A 901 1.50 -18.35 29.22
CA MET A 901 1.79 -18.00 30.61
C MET A 901 0.53 -17.67 31.40
N ALA A 902 -0.37 -16.85 30.85
CA ALA A 902 -1.64 -16.51 31.49
C ALA A 902 -2.50 -17.77 31.75
N LEU A 903 -2.59 -18.68 30.78
CA LEU A 903 -3.31 -19.96 30.93
C LEU A 903 -2.67 -20.87 31.98
N SER A 904 -1.35 -20.93 32.03
CA SER A 904 -0.63 -21.70 33.05
C SER A 904 -0.94 -21.19 34.46
N LEU A 905 -0.98 -19.87 34.66
CA LEU A 905 -1.31 -19.26 35.95
C LEU A 905 -2.78 -19.48 36.35
N GLN A 906 -3.67 -19.69 35.37
CA GLN A 906 -5.06 -20.13 35.59
C GLN A 906 -5.20 -21.63 35.88
N GLY A 907 -4.13 -22.41 35.75
CA GLY A 907 -4.14 -23.87 35.95
C GLY A 907 -4.47 -24.69 34.70
N ASN A 908 -4.63 -24.05 33.54
CA ASN A 908 -4.93 -24.72 32.26
C ASN A 908 -3.64 -25.21 31.58
N TYR A 909 -2.96 -26.18 32.19
CA TYR A 909 -1.61 -26.61 31.79
C TYR A 909 -1.55 -27.28 30.40
N GLU A 910 -2.58 -28.04 30.00
CA GLU A 910 -2.62 -28.71 28.69
C GLU A 910 -2.72 -27.74 27.52
N GLU A 911 -3.57 -26.70 27.65
CA GLU A 911 -3.68 -25.66 26.62
C GLU A 911 -2.41 -24.80 26.57
N ALA A 912 -1.85 -24.45 27.73
CA ALA A 912 -0.59 -23.72 27.81
C ALA A 912 0.56 -24.49 27.11
N LYS A 913 0.65 -25.81 27.33
CA LYS A 913 1.65 -26.66 26.68
C LYS A 913 1.55 -26.62 25.15
N LYS A 914 0.33 -26.74 24.59
CA LYS A 914 0.10 -26.66 23.14
C LYS A 914 0.57 -25.31 22.56
N LEU A 915 0.25 -24.20 23.22
CA LEU A 915 0.68 -22.87 22.78
C LEU A 915 2.20 -22.69 22.87
N TYR A 916 2.85 -23.23 23.90
CA TYR A 916 4.31 -23.19 23.98
C TYR A 916 4.99 -24.07 22.91
N GLU A 917 4.41 -25.23 22.57
CA GLU A 917 4.89 -26.05 21.45
C GLU A 917 4.75 -25.32 20.11
N GLU A 918 3.62 -24.63 19.88
CA GLU A 918 3.42 -23.76 18.71
C GLU A 918 4.46 -22.62 18.68
N CYS A 919 4.63 -21.90 19.79
CA CYS A 919 5.63 -20.84 19.95
C CYS A 919 7.05 -21.34 19.63
N LEU A 920 7.40 -22.54 20.10
CA LEU A 920 8.71 -23.15 19.85
C LEU A 920 8.93 -23.42 18.36
N GLN A 921 7.93 -23.97 17.67
CA GLN A 921 8.00 -24.22 16.23
C GLN A 921 8.20 -22.92 15.44
N ILE A 922 7.46 -21.86 15.79
CA ILE A 922 7.61 -20.55 15.14
C ILE A 922 9.01 -19.99 15.39
N ARG A 923 9.47 -19.96 16.65
CA ARG A 923 10.79 -19.41 17.01
C ARG A 923 11.95 -20.15 16.33
N VAL A 924 11.90 -21.48 16.27
CA VAL A 924 12.94 -22.27 15.57
C VAL A 924 12.95 -21.98 14.07
N LYS A 925 11.77 -21.89 13.44
CA LYS A 925 11.68 -21.56 12.00
C LYS A 925 12.18 -20.15 11.70
N VAL A 926 11.79 -19.17 12.50
CA VAL A 926 12.15 -17.76 12.26
C VAL A 926 13.62 -17.48 12.56
N CYS A 927 14.17 -18.03 13.63
CA CYS A 927 15.58 -17.82 13.96
C CYS A 927 16.53 -18.67 13.09
N GLY A 928 16.02 -19.66 12.35
CA GLY A 928 16.83 -20.59 11.54
C GLY A 928 17.73 -21.53 12.36
N THR A 929 17.72 -21.42 13.69
CA THR A 929 18.53 -22.21 14.62
C THR A 929 17.75 -22.52 15.89
N ARG A 930 18.08 -23.66 16.49
CA ARG A 930 17.62 -24.01 17.85
C ARG A 930 18.47 -23.33 18.94
N GLN A 931 19.64 -22.82 18.58
CA GLN A 931 20.59 -22.18 19.49
C GLN A 931 20.32 -20.67 19.57
N HIS A 932 19.22 -20.28 20.22
CA HIS A 932 18.81 -18.88 20.31
C HIS A 932 18.15 -18.56 21.68
N PRO A 933 18.33 -17.35 22.25
CA PRO A 933 17.74 -16.98 23.55
C PRO A 933 16.22 -17.15 23.63
N SER A 934 15.51 -16.79 22.56
CA SER A 934 14.04 -16.93 22.52
C SER A 934 13.62 -18.40 22.55
N VAL A 935 14.38 -19.30 21.93
CA VAL A 935 14.11 -20.74 21.94
C VAL A 935 14.32 -21.32 23.35
N SER A 936 15.42 -20.95 24.01
CA SER A 936 15.70 -21.41 25.38
C SER A 936 14.59 -20.99 26.36
N SER A 937 14.07 -19.76 26.22
CA SER A 937 12.99 -19.26 27.08
C SER A 937 11.68 -20.06 26.93
N THR A 938 11.34 -20.50 25.71
CA THR A 938 10.15 -21.34 25.47
C THR A 938 10.35 -22.75 25.99
N ILE A 939 11.55 -23.32 25.83
CA ILE A 939 11.89 -24.65 26.40
C ILE A 939 11.78 -24.61 27.92
N ARG A 940 12.26 -23.55 28.57
CA ARG A 940 12.09 -23.34 30.01
C ARG A 940 10.62 -23.29 30.44
N ALA A 941 9.76 -22.64 29.65
CA ALA A 941 8.33 -22.61 29.92
C ALA A 941 7.68 -23.99 29.78
N LEU A 942 8.07 -24.79 28.77
CA LEU A 942 7.65 -26.18 28.64
C LEU A 942 8.10 -27.05 29.82
N GLY A 943 9.34 -26.86 30.29
CA GLY A 943 9.85 -27.52 31.51
C GLY A 943 9.03 -27.17 32.75
N LEU A 944 8.57 -25.93 32.87
CA LEU A 944 7.67 -25.50 33.94
C LEU A 944 6.31 -26.20 33.85
N MET A 945 5.76 -26.38 32.65
CA MET A 945 4.50 -27.09 32.46
C MET A 945 4.64 -28.56 32.87
N ALA A 946 5.69 -29.24 32.41
CA ALA A 946 5.97 -30.63 32.80
C ALA A 946 6.11 -30.78 34.32
N SER A 947 6.81 -29.85 34.98
CA SER A 947 6.96 -29.84 36.44
C SER A 947 5.61 -29.65 37.15
N LYS A 948 4.71 -28.82 36.62
CA LYS A 948 3.36 -28.60 37.19
C LYS A 948 2.42 -29.78 36.98
N GLN A 949 2.63 -30.56 35.92
CA GLN A 949 1.92 -31.81 35.65
C GLN A 949 2.47 -33.00 36.45
N GLY A 950 3.57 -32.82 37.19
CA GLY A 950 4.21 -33.88 38.00
C GLY A 950 5.21 -34.75 37.23
N ASP A 951 5.46 -34.47 35.95
CA ASP A 951 6.51 -35.15 35.17
C ASP A 951 7.87 -34.48 35.40
N TYR A 952 8.43 -34.74 36.58
CA TYR A 952 9.70 -34.17 37.01
C TYR A 952 10.90 -34.66 36.17
N ALA A 953 10.78 -35.82 35.50
CA ALA A 953 11.85 -36.36 34.67
C ALA A 953 11.96 -35.59 33.36
N GLU A 954 10.84 -35.36 32.67
CA GLU A 954 10.82 -34.55 31.45
C GLU A 954 11.13 -33.08 31.75
N ALA A 955 10.63 -32.54 32.87
CA ALA A 955 10.97 -31.18 33.30
C ALA A 955 12.49 -30.99 33.45
N LYS A 956 13.16 -31.92 34.12
CA LYS A 956 14.62 -31.88 34.31
C LYS A 956 15.36 -31.92 32.97
N LYS A 957 14.97 -32.82 32.06
CA LYS A 957 15.57 -32.93 30.72
C LYS A 957 15.42 -31.65 29.91
N LEU A 958 14.23 -31.04 29.91
CA LEU A 958 13.98 -29.77 29.20
C LEU A 958 14.79 -28.61 29.78
N TYR A 959 14.93 -28.53 31.11
CA TYR A 959 15.76 -27.51 31.73
C TYR A 959 17.26 -27.72 31.49
N GLU A 960 17.74 -28.97 31.43
CA GLU A 960 19.13 -29.28 31.05
C GLU A 960 19.42 -28.90 29.59
N GLU A 961 18.49 -29.17 28.67
CA GLU A 961 18.56 -28.69 27.28
C GLU A 961 18.60 -27.15 27.23
N CYS A 962 17.73 -26.48 27.98
CA CYS A 962 17.69 -25.03 28.09
C CYS A 962 19.04 -24.47 28.58
N LEU A 963 19.61 -25.06 29.64
CA LEU A 963 20.90 -24.63 30.20
C LEU A 963 22.04 -24.76 29.17
N GLN A 964 22.09 -25.86 28.43
CA GLN A 964 23.11 -26.08 27.39
C GLN A 964 23.02 -25.03 26.27
N ILE A 965 21.80 -24.68 25.86
CA ILE A 965 21.58 -23.62 24.86
C ILE A 965 22.03 -22.27 25.41
N GLU A 966 21.60 -21.92 26.62
CA GLU A 966 21.93 -20.63 27.24
C GLU A 966 23.44 -20.46 27.45
N GLU A 967 24.13 -21.48 27.98
CA GLU A 967 25.59 -21.44 28.18
C GLU A 967 26.35 -21.27 26.86
N LYS A 968 25.87 -21.92 25.79
CA LYS A 968 26.48 -21.79 24.46
C LYS A 968 26.24 -20.43 23.83
N VAL A 969 25.02 -19.90 23.93
CA VAL A 969 24.61 -18.63 23.30
C VAL A 969 25.22 -17.43 24.00
N TYR A 970 25.17 -17.38 25.34
CA TYR A 970 25.73 -16.25 26.09
C TYR A 970 27.26 -16.37 26.25
N GLY A 971 27.84 -17.56 26.03
CA GLY A 971 29.27 -17.83 26.22
C GLY A 971 29.73 -17.76 27.68
N THR A 972 28.79 -17.61 28.61
CA THR A 972 29.05 -17.50 30.04
C THR A 972 27.92 -18.13 30.83
N ARG A 973 28.27 -18.67 32.01
CA ARG A 973 27.30 -19.14 33.00
C ARG A 973 26.79 -18.00 33.89
N GLN A 974 27.44 -16.83 33.85
CA GLN A 974 27.06 -15.64 34.61
C GLN A 974 26.01 -14.84 33.83
N HIS A 975 24.79 -15.37 33.73
CA HIS A 975 23.68 -14.70 33.02
C HIS A 975 22.35 -14.83 33.80
N PRO A 976 21.45 -13.83 33.78
CA PRO A 976 20.17 -13.91 34.48
C PRO A 976 19.30 -15.09 34.03
N SER A 977 19.27 -15.40 32.72
CA SER A 977 18.48 -16.52 32.18
C SER A 977 18.98 -17.87 32.69
N VAL A 978 20.31 -18.07 32.71
CA VAL A 978 20.94 -19.27 33.30
C VAL A 978 20.56 -19.41 34.76
N ALA A 979 20.62 -18.32 35.53
CA ALA A 979 20.18 -18.32 36.92
C ALA A 979 18.69 -18.66 37.09
N ALA A 980 17.82 -18.18 36.19
CA ALA A 980 16.40 -18.50 36.19
C ALA A 980 16.13 -19.98 35.88
N THR A 981 16.89 -20.57 34.95
CA THR A 981 16.84 -22.01 34.63
C THR A 981 17.30 -22.86 35.81
N ILE A 982 18.40 -22.49 36.47
CA ILE A 982 18.89 -23.16 37.69
C ILE A 982 17.88 -23.03 38.84
N TYR A 983 17.25 -21.85 39.01
CA TYR A 983 16.18 -21.66 39.99
C TYR A 983 14.99 -22.57 39.70
N ALA A 984 14.60 -22.72 38.44
CA ALA A 984 13.51 -23.60 38.03
C ALA A 984 13.83 -25.07 38.30
N LEU A 985 15.06 -25.52 38.01
CA LEU A 985 15.56 -26.85 38.38
C LEU A 985 15.51 -27.07 39.91
N GLY A 986 15.94 -26.08 40.69
CA GLY A 986 15.87 -26.13 42.15
C GLY A 986 14.44 -26.25 42.67
N LYS A 987 13.49 -25.55 42.03
CA LYS A 987 12.06 -25.63 42.36
C LYS A 987 11.49 -27.01 42.04
N THR A 988 11.79 -27.55 40.86
CA THR A 988 11.37 -28.91 40.48
C THR A 988 11.96 -29.98 41.40
N ALA A 989 13.23 -29.83 41.83
CA ALA A 989 13.83 -30.72 42.83
C ALA A 989 13.11 -30.62 44.20
N SER A 990 12.77 -29.41 44.62
CA SER A 990 11.99 -29.18 45.85
C SER A 990 10.59 -29.79 45.77
N ASP A 991 9.88 -29.60 44.66
CA ASP A 991 8.53 -30.14 44.43
C ASP A 991 8.53 -31.68 44.38
N LYS A 992 9.63 -32.29 43.93
CA LYS A 992 9.89 -33.74 44.00
C LYS A 992 10.23 -34.23 45.42
N GLY A 993 10.63 -33.33 46.32
CA GLY A 993 11.07 -33.64 47.69
C GLY A 993 12.59 -33.85 47.86
N ASP A 994 13.40 -33.60 46.83
CA ASP A 994 14.86 -33.64 46.92
C ASP A 994 15.42 -32.30 47.40
N TYR A 995 15.25 -32.06 48.70
CA TYR A 995 15.65 -30.80 49.32
C TYR A 995 17.18 -30.57 49.35
N ALA A 996 17.99 -31.64 49.25
CA ALA A 996 19.45 -31.52 49.23
C ALA A 996 19.93 -30.93 47.91
N GLU A 997 19.44 -31.47 46.79
CA GLU A 997 19.77 -30.95 45.46
C GLU A 997 19.16 -29.56 45.24
N ALA A 998 17.91 -29.33 45.69
CA ALA A 998 17.28 -28.01 45.64
C ALA A 998 18.12 -26.93 46.35
N LYS A 999 18.64 -27.23 47.56
CA LYS A 999 19.51 -26.32 48.32
C LYS A 999 20.80 -25.99 47.58
N LYS A 1000 21.42 -26.96 46.91
CA LYS A 1000 22.64 -26.78 46.11
C LYS A 1000 22.37 -25.86 44.91
N LEU A 1001 21.31 -26.15 44.15
CA LEU A 1001 20.92 -25.37 42.97
C LEU A 1001 20.53 -23.92 43.34
N TYR A 1002 19.78 -23.72 44.43
CA TYR A 1002 19.44 -22.36 44.88
C TYR A 1002 20.65 -21.56 45.37
N LYS A 1003 21.64 -22.20 46.02
CA LYS A 1003 22.90 -21.52 46.38
C LYS A 1003 23.70 -21.12 45.15
N GLU A 1004 23.74 -21.97 44.13
CA GLU A 1004 24.37 -21.67 42.86
C GLU A 1004 23.67 -20.51 42.13
N CYS A 1005 22.34 -20.56 42.03
CA CYS A 1005 21.52 -19.48 41.50
C CYS A 1005 21.77 -18.15 42.21
N LEU A 1006 21.78 -18.15 43.55
CA LEU A 1006 22.07 -16.97 44.36
C LEU A 1006 23.45 -16.38 44.04
N LYS A 1007 24.47 -17.22 43.91
CA LYS A 1007 25.83 -16.78 43.57
C LYS A 1007 25.87 -16.11 42.19
N ILE A 1008 25.21 -16.70 41.20
CA ILE A 1008 25.16 -16.14 39.84
C ILE A 1008 24.40 -14.81 39.85
N GLN A 1009 23.22 -14.73 40.46
CA GLN A 1009 22.42 -13.51 40.49
C GLN A 1009 23.16 -12.34 41.16
N VAL A 1010 23.83 -12.59 42.29
CA VAL A 1010 24.60 -11.54 43.00
C VAL A 1010 25.75 -11.02 42.13
N ASN A 1011 26.44 -11.90 41.40
CA ASN A 1011 27.50 -11.51 40.50
C ASN A 1011 26.99 -10.68 39.31
N VAL A 1012 25.92 -11.16 38.66
CA VAL A 1012 25.35 -10.56 37.44
C VAL A 1012 24.73 -9.20 37.70
N TYR A 1013 23.91 -9.07 38.75
CA TYR A 1013 23.28 -7.79 39.07
C TYR A 1013 24.25 -6.83 39.78
N GLY A 1014 25.41 -7.32 40.24
CA GLY A 1014 26.39 -6.53 41.00
C GLY A 1014 25.90 -6.09 42.38
N THR A 1015 24.73 -6.54 42.82
CA THR A 1015 24.10 -6.17 44.08
C THR A 1015 23.32 -7.33 44.69
N ARG A 1016 23.26 -7.37 46.03
CA ARG A 1016 22.31 -8.24 46.73
C ARG A 1016 20.89 -7.64 46.77
N GLN A 1017 20.75 -6.36 46.46
CA GLN A 1017 19.49 -5.61 46.54
C GLN A 1017 18.71 -5.74 45.22
N HIS A 1018 18.31 -6.96 44.86
CA HIS A 1018 17.59 -7.24 43.62
C HIS A 1018 16.41 -8.21 43.87
N PRO A 1019 15.25 -8.06 43.18
CA PRO A 1019 14.09 -8.94 43.35
C PRO A 1019 14.38 -10.44 43.17
N SER A 1020 15.18 -10.78 42.16
CA SER A 1020 15.55 -12.17 41.85
C SER A 1020 16.41 -12.78 42.98
N VAL A 1021 17.37 -12.01 43.52
CA VAL A 1021 18.21 -12.42 44.65
C VAL A 1021 17.36 -12.70 45.88
N ALA A 1022 16.40 -11.82 46.18
CA ALA A 1022 15.46 -12.03 47.28
C ALA A 1022 14.63 -13.30 47.10
N SER A 1023 14.24 -13.63 45.86
CA SER A 1023 13.49 -14.85 45.57
C SER A 1023 14.30 -16.13 45.77
N ALA A 1024 15.59 -16.13 45.41
CA ALA A 1024 16.50 -17.23 45.72
C ALA A 1024 16.70 -17.40 47.25
N ILE A 1025 16.87 -16.30 47.98
CA ILE A 1025 16.98 -16.31 49.46
C ILE A 1025 15.70 -16.85 50.10
N TYR A 1026 14.53 -16.41 49.60
CA TYR A 1026 13.23 -16.91 50.05
C TYR A 1026 13.10 -18.42 49.85
N ALA A 1027 13.47 -18.92 48.67
CA ALA A 1027 13.43 -20.35 48.37
C ALA A 1027 14.38 -21.16 49.28
N LEU A 1028 15.58 -20.64 49.56
CA LEU A 1028 16.48 -21.25 50.55
C LEU A 1028 15.87 -21.27 51.97
N GLY A 1029 15.13 -20.23 52.34
CA GLY A 1029 14.36 -20.18 53.59
C GLY A 1029 13.27 -21.25 53.66
N GLN A 1030 12.54 -21.46 52.55
CA GLN A 1030 11.54 -22.53 52.44
C GLN A 1030 12.17 -23.92 52.59
N ILE A 1031 13.31 -24.16 51.93
CA ILE A 1031 14.05 -25.42 52.06
C ILE A 1031 14.53 -25.63 53.51
N ALA A 1032 15.05 -24.60 54.16
CA ALA A 1032 15.49 -24.68 55.56
C ALA A 1032 14.32 -25.00 56.50
N ALA A 1033 13.15 -24.37 56.30
CA ALA A 1033 11.94 -24.67 57.06
C ALA A 1033 11.47 -26.12 56.84
N ASN A 1034 11.42 -26.59 55.59
CA ASN A 1034 11.04 -27.97 55.26
C ASN A 1034 12.03 -29.02 55.79
N GLN A 1035 13.29 -28.65 56.00
CA GLN A 1035 14.33 -29.47 56.63
C GLN A 1035 14.30 -29.40 58.17
N GLY A 1036 13.45 -28.55 58.76
CA GLY A 1036 13.35 -28.33 60.21
C GLY A 1036 14.41 -27.40 60.80
N ASP A 1037 15.22 -26.72 59.99
CA ASP A 1037 16.21 -25.71 60.44
C ASP A 1037 15.54 -24.33 60.52
N TYR A 1038 14.65 -24.17 61.50
CA TYR A 1038 13.83 -22.96 61.65
C TYR A 1038 14.68 -21.71 61.99
N ALA A 1039 15.84 -21.88 62.62
CA ALA A 1039 16.74 -20.77 62.93
C ALA A 1039 17.33 -20.14 61.66
N GLU A 1040 17.82 -20.98 60.74
CA GLU A 1040 18.34 -20.50 59.46
C GLU A 1040 17.22 -19.97 58.55
N ALA A 1041 16.05 -20.64 58.53
CA ALA A 1041 14.88 -20.17 57.79
C ALA A 1041 14.46 -18.75 58.21
N LYS A 1042 14.42 -18.48 59.52
CA LYS A 1042 14.08 -17.15 60.07
C LYS A 1042 15.05 -16.07 59.59
N LYS A 1043 16.35 -16.38 59.61
CA LYS A 1043 17.41 -15.46 59.16
C LYS A 1043 17.26 -15.14 57.68
N LEU A 1044 17.04 -16.14 56.84
CA LEU A 1044 16.87 -15.98 55.39
C LEU A 1044 15.59 -15.21 55.05
N TYR A 1045 14.46 -15.47 55.73
CA TYR A 1045 13.24 -14.69 55.53
C TYR A 1045 13.39 -13.23 55.99
N ALA A 1046 14.11 -12.97 57.08
CA ALA A 1046 14.41 -11.60 57.49
C ALA A 1046 15.27 -10.85 56.46
N GLU A 1047 16.32 -11.49 55.92
CA GLU A 1047 17.16 -10.92 54.86
C GLU A 1047 16.31 -10.64 53.59
N CYS A 1048 15.51 -11.62 53.16
CA CYS A 1048 14.62 -11.46 52.01
C CYS A 1048 13.62 -10.30 52.20
N LEU A 1049 13.02 -10.19 53.39
CA LEU A 1049 12.06 -9.12 53.69
C LEU A 1049 12.72 -7.75 53.61
N GLN A 1050 13.92 -7.58 54.17
CA GLN A 1050 14.67 -6.34 54.09
C GLN A 1050 14.95 -5.93 52.63
N ILE A 1051 15.36 -6.88 51.79
CA ILE A 1051 15.62 -6.63 50.37
C ILE A 1051 14.33 -6.24 49.65
N ARG A 1052 13.24 -7.03 49.78
CA ARG A 1052 11.98 -6.76 49.08
C ARG A 1052 11.37 -5.41 49.48
N VAL A 1053 11.38 -5.06 50.77
CA VAL A 1053 10.88 -3.76 51.24
C VAL A 1053 11.69 -2.60 50.66
N LYS A 1054 13.02 -2.74 50.58
CA LYS A 1054 13.89 -1.70 50.04
C LYS A 1054 13.72 -1.52 48.52
N VAL A 1055 13.53 -2.62 47.79
CA VAL A 1055 13.41 -2.59 46.32
C VAL A 1055 12.04 -2.10 45.86
N TYR A 1056 10.96 -2.63 46.44
CA TYR A 1056 9.60 -2.25 46.04
C TYR A 1056 9.10 -0.98 46.73
N GLY A 1057 9.76 -0.52 47.80
CA GLY A 1057 9.40 0.70 48.53
C GLY A 1057 8.06 0.62 49.29
N THR A 1058 7.35 -0.51 49.22
CA THR A 1058 6.05 -0.73 49.85
C THR A 1058 5.96 -2.09 50.53
N ARG A 1059 5.21 -2.16 51.63
CA ARG A 1059 4.84 -3.43 52.29
C ARG A 1059 3.65 -4.13 51.63
N GLN A 1060 2.92 -3.44 50.77
CA GLN A 1060 1.71 -3.94 50.13
C GLN A 1060 1.99 -4.81 48.90
N HIS A 1061 3.24 -4.86 48.43
CA HIS A 1061 3.60 -5.69 47.28
C HIS A 1061 3.33 -7.18 47.60
N PRO A 1062 2.71 -7.97 46.70
CA PRO A 1062 2.33 -9.36 46.97
C PRO A 1062 3.48 -10.25 47.43
N THR A 1063 4.69 -10.02 46.90
CA THR A 1063 5.89 -10.77 47.31
C THR A 1063 6.44 -10.33 48.67
N VAL A 1064 6.20 -9.09 49.09
CA VAL A 1064 6.56 -8.63 50.44
C VAL A 1064 5.59 -9.23 51.46
N ALA A 1065 4.29 -9.19 51.17
CA ALA A 1065 3.25 -9.78 52.00
C ALA A 1065 3.46 -11.29 52.22
N SER A 1066 3.81 -12.04 51.16
CA SER A 1066 4.09 -13.49 51.30
C SER A 1066 5.33 -13.77 52.16
N THR A 1067 6.36 -12.93 52.11
CA THR A 1067 7.53 -13.07 53.01
C THR A 1067 7.19 -12.73 54.45
N ILE A 1068 6.36 -11.71 54.69
CA ILE A 1068 5.87 -11.37 56.04
C ILE A 1068 5.09 -12.56 56.60
N TYR A 1069 4.15 -13.11 55.83
CA TYR A 1069 3.38 -14.28 56.23
C TYR A 1069 4.26 -15.48 56.56
N ALA A 1070 5.23 -15.81 55.70
CA ALA A 1070 6.16 -16.91 55.93
C ALA A 1070 7.03 -16.69 57.19
N TYR A 1071 7.48 -15.46 57.42
CA TYR A 1071 8.24 -15.08 58.61
C TYR A 1071 7.40 -15.20 59.89
N ASP A 1072 6.15 -14.74 59.86
CA ASP A 1072 5.24 -14.77 61.02
C ASP A 1072 4.76 -16.19 61.34
N ALA A 1073 4.44 -16.99 60.33
CA ALA A 1073 4.09 -18.41 60.49
C ALA A 1073 5.22 -19.19 61.20
N LEU A 1074 6.47 -18.93 60.79
CA LEU A 1074 7.65 -19.55 61.40
C LEU A 1074 7.84 -19.11 62.87
N ASN A 1075 7.54 -17.85 63.21
CA ASN A 1075 7.59 -17.38 64.60
C ASN A 1075 6.55 -18.08 65.49
N ILE A 1076 5.39 -18.43 64.95
CA ILE A 1076 4.35 -19.20 65.66
C ILE A 1076 4.83 -20.64 65.87
N GLU A 1077 5.39 -21.27 64.84
CA GLU A 1077 5.86 -22.65 64.87
C GLU A 1077 7.07 -22.85 65.81
N ILE A 1078 8.03 -21.93 65.80
CA ILE A 1078 9.15 -21.91 66.75
C ILE A 1078 8.64 -21.80 68.19
N LYS A 1079 7.64 -20.93 68.44
CA LYS A 1079 7.03 -20.79 69.78
C LYS A 1079 6.31 -22.07 70.20
N GLN A 1080 5.55 -22.70 69.32
CA GLN A 1080 4.85 -23.96 69.62
C GLN A 1080 5.82 -25.13 69.89
N ASN A 1081 6.92 -25.25 69.13
CA ASN A 1081 7.94 -26.27 69.35
C ASN A 1081 8.74 -26.06 70.64
N PHE A 1082 8.94 -24.80 71.05
CA PHE A 1082 9.53 -24.43 72.34
C PHE A 1082 8.64 -24.85 73.52
N PHE A 1083 7.33 -24.57 73.47
CA PHE A 1083 6.39 -24.98 74.51
C PHE A 1083 6.16 -26.50 74.59
N ASN A 1084 6.29 -27.20 73.47
CA ASN A 1084 6.13 -28.66 73.39
C ASN A 1084 7.40 -29.46 73.73
N GLY A 1085 8.49 -28.82 74.17
CA GLY A 1085 9.71 -29.48 74.64
C GLY A 1085 10.52 -30.21 73.55
N LYS A 1086 10.26 -29.95 72.26
CA LYS A 1086 10.93 -30.60 71.12
C LYS A 1086 12.13 -29.82 70.57
N ALA A 1087 12.42 -28.64 71.11
CA ALA A 1087 13.49 -27.77 70.63
C ALA A 1087 14.87 -28.19 71.17
N SER A 1088 15.88 -28.24 70.29
CA SER A 1088 17.27 -28.52 70.63
C SER A 1088 17.96 -27.32 71.30
N THR A 1089 19.05 -27.55 72.05
CA THR A 1089 19.80 -26.52 72.80
C THR A 1089 20.39 -25.36 71.97
N LYS A 1090 20.34 -25.43 70.63
CA LYS A 1090 20.68 -24.31 69.73
C LYS A 1090 19.50 -23.36 69.50
N GLU A 1091 18.26 -23.84 69.55
CA GLU A 1091 17.05 -23.03 69.33
C GLU A 1091 16.69 -22.16 70.54
N THR A 1092 17.17 -22.54 71.74
CA THR A 1092 16.91 -21.83 73.00
C THR A 1092 17.65 -20.50 73.16
N LYS A 1093 18.79 -20.28 72.48
CA LYS A 1093 19.52 -18.99 72.57
C LYS A 1093 18.85 -17.85 71.79
N SER A 1094 18.02 -18.16 70.79
CA SER A 1094 17.38 -17.17 69.92
C SER A 1094 16.09 -16.57 70.50
N CYS A 1095 15.50 -17.20 71.53
CA CYS A 1095 14.31 -16.68 72.22
C CYS A 1095 14.61 -15.63 73.31
N ASN A 1096 15.87 -15.52 73.78
CA ASN A 1096 16.24 -14.65 74.90
C ASN A 1096 16.69 -13.22 74.49
N ILE A 1097 16.42 -12.78 73.26
CA ILE A 1097 16.70 -11.39 72.80
C ILE A 1097 15.42 -10.73 72.28
N MET A 1098 14.28 -10.93 72.94
CA MET A 1098 13.09 -10.08 72.79
C MET A 1098 13.00 -9.09 73.94
#